data_AF-A0AAV4DEA4-F1
#
_entry.id   AF-A0AAV4DEA4-F1
#
_cell.length_a   1.000
_cell.length_b   1.000
_cell.length_c   1.000
_cell.angle_alpha   90.00
_cell.angle_beta   90.00
_cell.angle_gamma   90.00
#
_symmetry.space_group_name_H-M   'P 1'
#
loop_
_entity.id
_entity.type
_entity.pdbx_description
1 polymer ?
#
loop_
_entity_poly.entity_id
_entity_poly.type
_entity_poly.pdbx_seq_one_letter_code
_entity_poly.pdbx_strand_id
1 'polypeptide(L)'
;MATAQLDKGTAAKLENVQQTMELLGRQMMQQQTFVEERIRTEGMSGVKTLRQHREGTRPYFSDHHISGTALAAHDHSNYDRTIGQGEFVAVMNGVDFRTRHNDFKFKMPSTTSKKFDSAELIQFPEVPPEVTNKTTLDEQIDEMRLWFKAFKDQDHSVRDYRKYFKPNLCYLEGSWTLDKDLVEPFESDRHQLDASSWFDLQEKIRWTAYAGSKSNLENFAFLPTMMYNITDGIPQYAQWNYRIMCHPVSRDVPTSYFKVQDDFSTRMSRKFRWDQVEKDRAARFKINEFGTDRSTQYTFLDSIMAEIPGKDNYGANITDSAFGVNTYDISEEGNVTLNAGYYHRWYKVAQPGVLGMQVNQRGFRDENLWVALTTQPNIMPLSIKKCEGDDCVWETRRVTYAFPLEIVYSSPLQGWNPYDLVFHKNFGFPSRDGRNGQPTPEKAYNGTSGSRYFITPSEFFTGKLQGKDSADTGRKGAGVLDRNGTVRQCMASGFRMLTPNIPGVGYVRLRYPIFPVHSEGSTVGIEIDALKRAVMQMSTYSYLYEEIPLGEPLPVDEDVTFLVQDSARNPPGLHGHSFTITADEFKALKNGKKLDVTTSYNLNHNHQLTIMFRKQTKKFYINKCDGPTAKCWDGHAPLLQRVRT
;
A
#
# COMPACT_ATOMS: atom_id res chain seq x y z
N MET A 1 22.93 54.84 -40.05
CA MET A 1 22.05 53.87 -40.75
C MET A 1 22.59 52.44 -40.66
N ALA A 2 23.89 52.17 -40.91
CA ALA A 2 24.46 50.82 -40.85
C ALA A 2 24.33 50.12 -39.47
N THR A 3 24.51 50.84 -38.36
CA THR A 3 24.35 50.31 -36.98
C THR A 3 22.90 49.89 -36.68
N ALA A 4 21.92 50.72 -37.06
CA ALA A 4 20.49 50.41 -36.86
C ALA A 4 20.00 49.23 -37.72
N GLN A 5 20.68 48.94 -38.84
CA GLN A 5 20.37 47.81 -39.72
C GLN A 5 21.04 46.52 -39.20
N LEU A 6 22.22 46.62 -38.59
CA LEU A 6 22.87 45.53 -37.85
C LEU A 6 22.07 45.12 -36.60
N ASP A 7 21.54 46.08 -35.85
CA ASP A 7 20.73 45.84 -34.65
C ASP A 7 19.41 45.13 -34.99
N LYS A 8 18.74 45.54 -36.08
CA LYS A 8 17.52 44.86 -36.57
C LYS A 8 17.80 43.43 -37.04
N GLY A 9 18.92 43.20 -37.74
CA GLY A 9 19.32 41.87 -38.17
C GLY A 9 19.71 40.94 -37.02
N THR A 10 20.25 41.50 -35.94
CA THR A 10 20.62 40.76 -34.72
C THR A 10 19.38 40.43 -33.88
N ALA A 11 18.45 41.37 -33.73
CA ALA A 11 17.18 41.15 -33.03
C ALA A 11 16.33 40.07 -33.71
N ALA A 12 16.19 40.10 -35.05
CA ALA A 12 15.45 39.07 -35.79
C ALA A 12 16.09 37.67 -35.68
N LYS A 13 17.43 37.59 -35.61
CA LYS A 13 18.13 36.32 -35.37
C LYS A 13 17.91 35.81 -33.94
N LEU A 14 17.92 36.71 -32.95
CA LEU A 14 17.66 36.35 -31.55
C LEU A 14 16.23 35.82 -31.37
N GLU A 15 15.25 36.48 -32.00
CA GLU A 15 13.85 36.04 -32.01
C GLU A 15 13.69 34.65 -32.65
N ASN A 16 14.36 34.40 -33.78
CA ASN A 16 14.35 33.09 -34.43
C ASN A 16 15.00 32.00 -33.54
N VAL A 17 16.10 32.31 -32.86
CA VAL A 17 16.73 31.38 -31.91
C VAL A 17 15.80 31.09 -30.73
N GLN A 18 15.13 32.11 -30.17
CA GLN A 18 14.15 31.93 -29.10
C GLN A 18 12.99 31.05 -29.53
N GLN A 19 12.39 31.31 -30.70
CA GLN A 19 11.33 30.47 -31.28
C GLN A 19 11.80 29.03 -31.50
N THR A 20 13.01 28.84 -32.01
CA THR A 20 13.59 27.49 -32.20
C THR A 20 13.79 26.78 -30.87
N MET A 21 14.29 27.47 -29.84
CA MET A 21 14.45 26.91 -28.50
C MET A 21 13.10 26.53 -27.88
N GLU A 22 12.07 27.35 -28.06
CA GLU A 22 10.71 27.04 -27.60
C GLU A 22 10.13 25.81 -28.30
N LEU A 23 10.29 25.70 -29.62
CA LEU A 23 9.83 24.53 -30.38
C LEU A 23 10.57 23.25 -29.95
N LEU A 24 11.89 23.31 -29.80
CA LEU A 24 12.70 22.18 -29.32
C LEU A 24 12.32 21.79 -27.89
N GLY A 25 12.16 22.75 -27.00
CA GLY A 25 11.75 22.48 -25.62
C GLY A 25 10.33 21.90 -25.54
N ARG A 26 9.39 22.38 -26.37
CA ARG A 26 8.05 21.75 -26.50
C ARG A 26 8.14 20.31 -26.99
N GLN A 27 9.00 20.03 -27.98
CA GLN A 27 9.23 18.67 -28.44
C GLN A 27 9.81 17.78 -27.33
N MET A 28 10.74 18.29 -26.51
CA MET A 28 11.28 17.55 -25.36
C MET A 28 10.20 17.26 -24.31
N MET A 29 9.33 18.23 -24.00
CA MET A 29 8.19 18.01 -23.08
C MET A 29 7.23 16.95 -23.62
N GLN A 30 6.97 16.92 -24.93
CA GLN A 30 6.14 15.90 -25.57
C GLN A 30 6.82 14.52 -25.56
N GLN A 31 8.13 14.44 -25.79
CA GLN A 31 8.87 13.17 -25.69
C GLN A 31 8.83 12.60 -24.27
N GLN A 32 8.99 13.45 -23.25
CA GLN A 32 8.84 13.03 -21.85
C GLN A 32 7.43 12.50 -21.57
N THR A 33 6.40 13.25 -22.01
CA THR A 33 5.00 12.82 -21.86
C THR A 33 4.73 11.49 -22.57
N PHE A 34 5.30 11.28 -23.75
CA PHE A 34 5.19 10.03 -24.49
C PHE A 34 5.81 8.84 -23.75
N VAL A 35 6.99 9.03 -23.13
CA VAL A 35 7.63 7.98 -22.31
C VAL A 35 6.76 7.65 -21.11
N GLU A 36 6.25 8.65 -20.40
CA GLU A 36 5.37 8.43 -19.25
C GLU A 36 4.08 7.72 -19.65
N GLU A 37 3.47 8.12 -20.77
CA GLU A 37 2.24 7.49 -21.26
C GLU A 37 2.48 6.04 -21.68
N ARG A 38 3.60 5.77 -22.36
CA ARG A 38 4.01 4.40 -22.64
C ARG A 38 4.09 3.58 -21.37
N ILE A 39 4.73 4.09 -20.31
CA ILE A 39 4.83 3.39 -19.02
C ILE A 39 3.44 3.19 -18.38
N ARG A 40 2.53 4.18 -18.44
CA ARG A 40 1.13 4.03 -17.98
C ARG A 40 0.36 2.94 -18.73
N THR A 41 0.75 2.65 -19.97
CA THR A 41 0.14 1.56 -20.77
C THR A 41 0.80 0.19 -20.55
N GLU A 42 2.06 0.16 -20.14
CA GLU A 42 2.81 -1.08 -19.88
C GLU A 42 2.39 -1.76 -18.57
N GLY A 43 1.82 -1.03 -17.60
CA GLY A 43 1.39 -1.55 -16.31
C GLY A 43 0.69 -0.49 -15.45
N MET A 44 0.50 -0.80 -14.17
CA MET A 44 -0.11 0.13 -13.18
C MET A 44 0.94 0.70 -12.24
N SER A 45 0.62 1.72 -11.43
CA SER A 45 1.54 2.18 -10.39
C SER A 45 1.88 1.05 -9.41
N GLY A 46 3.13 1.00 -8.96
CA GLY A 46 3.59 -0.02 -8.04
C GLY A 46 5.07 -0.33 -8.17
N VAL A 47 5.50 -1.37 -7.47
CA VAL A 47 6.89 -1.84 -7.47
C VAL A 47 7.18 -2.56 -8.78
N LYS A 48 8.27 -2.18 -9.43
CA LYS A 48 8.72 -2.78 -10.68
C LYS A 48 9.70 -3.93 -10.43
N THR A 49 10.71 -3.71 -9.59
CA THR A 49 11.68 -4.75 -9.22
C THR A 49 12.50 -4.35 -7.99
N LEU A 50 13.26 -5.31 -7.45
CA LEU A 50 14.29 -5.09 -6.44
C LEU A 50 15.68 -5.14 -7.05
N ARG A 51 16.67 -4.84 -6.22
CA ARG A 51 18.05 -5.23 -6.50
C ARG A 51 18.18 -6.75 -6.63
N GLN A 52 18.88 -7.17 -7.67
CA GLN A 52 19.23 -8.56 -7.87
C GLN A 52 20.40 -8.97 -6.96
N HIS A 53 20.18 -9.98 -6.12
CA HIS A 53 21.20 -10.63 -5.29
C HIS A 53 21.48 -12.05 -5.72
N ARG A 54 20.47 -12.71 -6.29
CA ARG A 54 20.50 -14.11 -6.70
C ARG A 54 19.99 -14.21 -8.13
N GLU A 55 20.54 -15.20 -8.81
CA GLU A 55 20.15 -15.64 -10.14
C GLU A 55 20.10 -17.17 -10.16
N GLY A 56 19.66 -17.74 -11.28
CA GLY A 56 19.73 -19.18 -11.45
C GLY A 56 19.59 -19.59 -12.90
N THR A 57 19.61 -20.90 -13.13
CA THR A 57 19.55 -21.50 -14.46
C THR A 57 18.23 -21.28 -15.20
N ARG A 58 17.23 -20.70 -14.53
CA ARG A 58 15.94 -20.29 -15.10
C ARG A 58 15.53 -18.93 -14.55
N PRO A 59 14.80 -18.10 -15.32
CA PRO A 59 14.47 -16.73 -14.92
C PRO A 59 13.75 -16.59 -13.58
N TYR A 60 12.90 -17.56 -13.21
CA TYR A 60 12.15 -17.52 -11.95
C TYR A 60 13.01 -17.77 -10.69
N PHE A 61 14.30 -18.09 -10.84
CA PHE A 61 15.25 -18.11 -9.72
C PHE A 61 15.86 -16.75 -9.41
N SER A 62 15.74 -15.78 -10.34
CA SER A 62 16.23 -14.42 -10.12
C SER A 62 15.30 -13.63 -9.20
N ASP A 63 15.88 -12.73 -8.42
CA ASP A 63 15.10 -11.83 -7.58
C ASP A 63 14.27 -10.87 -8.44
N HIS A 64 13.05 -10.58 -7.99
CA HIS A 64 12.12 -9.63 -8.59
C HIS A 64 11.59 -8.70 -7.49
N HIS A 65 10.30 -8.33 -7.48
CA HIS A 65 9.67 -7.65 -6.33
C HIS A 65 9.71 -8.45 -5.01
N ILE A 66 10.14 -9.71 -5.06
CA ILE A 66 10.49 -10.54 -3.91
C ILE A 66 11.91 -11.07 -4.11
N SER A 67 12.75 -10.86 -3.09
CA SER A 67 14.10 -11.43 -3.02
C SER A 67 14.13 -12.46 -1.89
N GLY A 68 14.93 -12.26 -0.84
CA GLY A 68 14.87 -13.03 0.40
C GLY A 68 13.57 -12.76 1.18
N THR A 69 13.09 -11.53 1.10
CA THR A 69 11.87 -11.04 1.74
C THR A 69 11.05 -10.24 0.72
N ALA A 70 9.77 -10.02 1.02
CA ALA A 70 8.92 -9.18 0.16
C ALA A 70 9.40 -7.73 0.23
N LEU A 71 9.58 -7.10 -0.94
CA LEU A 71 10.09 -5.73 -1.10
C LEU A 71 11.42 -5.43 -0.37
N ALA A 72 12.28 -6.44 -0.19
CA ALA A 72 13.52 -6.32 0.60
C ALA A 72 13.29 -5.76 2.02
N ALA A 73 12.11 -6.00 2.59
CA ALA A 73 11.79 -5.66 3.97
C ALA A 73 12.70 -6.46 4.91
N HIS A 74 13.29 -5.78 5.90
CA HIS A 74 14.16 -6.40 6.88
C HIS A 74 14.00 -5.76 8.27
N ASP A 75 14.62 -6.33 9.29
CA ASP A 75 14.32 -6.02 10.69
C ASP A 75 15.38 -5.09 11.29
N HIS A 76 14.96 -3.87 11.68
CA HIS A 76 15.73 -2.94 12.50
C HIS A 76 15.31 -2.93 13.97
N SER A 77 15.20 -4.13 14.55
CA SER A 77 14.67 -4.26 15.91
C SER A 77 15.54 -3.64 17.01
N ASN A 78 16.79 -3.27 16.75
CA ASN A 78 17.67 -2.55 17.69
C ASN A 78 17.66 -1.02 17.49
N TYR A 79 16.84 -0.49 16.58
CA TYR A 79 16.65 0.94 16.41
C TYR A 79 15.25 1.35 16.87
N ASP A 80 15.16 2.54 17.48
CA ASP A 80 13.89 3.15 17.82
C ASP A 80 13.24 3.71 16.55
N ARG A 81 12.03 3.22 16.26
CA ARG A 81 11.16 3.70 15.17
C ARG A 81 11.74 3.54 13.76
N THR A 82 12.70 2.66 13.55
CA THR A 82 13.25 2.42 12.21
C THR A 82 12.63 1.16 11.61
N ILE A 83 12.10 1.29 10.40
CA ILE A 83 11.49 0.20 9.65
C ILE A 83 12.44 -0.14 8.49
N GLY A 84 12.96 -1.37 8.50
CA GLY A 84 13.94 -1.82 7.51
C GLY A 84 13.30 -2.11 6.17
N GLN A 85 13.84 -1.48 5.13
CA GLN A 85 13.35 -1.54 3.76
C GLN A 85 14.50 -1.26 2.79
N GLY A 86 14.81 -2.22 1.93
CA GLY A 86 15.87 -2.08 0.93
C GLY A 86 15.54 -1.13 -0.24
N GLU A 87 16.45 -1.10 -1.20
CA GLU A 87 16.30 -0.40 -2.49
C GLU A 87 15.27 -1.10 -3.38
N PHE A 88 14.42 -0.33 -4.06
CA PHE A 88 13.51 -0.85 -5.07
C PHE A 88 13.30 0.15 -6.21
N VAL A 89 12.82 -0.37 -7.34
CA VAL A 89 12.36 0.43 -8.48
C VAL A 89 10.85 0.50 -8.42
N ALA A 90 10.28 1.70 -8.56
CA ALA A 90 8.85 1.94 -8.57
C ALA A 90 8.43 2.71 -9.82
N VAL A 91 7.19 2.45 -10.22
CA VAL A 91 6.48 3.25 -11.20
C VAL A 91 5.34 3.94 -10.48
N MET A 92 5.20 5.26 -10.66
CA MET A 92 4.10 6.03 -10.11
C MET A 92 3.60 7.04 -11.14
N ASN A 93 2.35 6.88 -11.57
CA ASN A 93 1.73 7.67 -12.63
C ASN A 93 2.62 7.84 -13.90
N GLY A 94 3.23 6.75 -14.36
CA GLY A 94 4.11 6.76 -15.54
C GLY A 94 5.57 7.16 -15.27
N VAL A 95 5.93 7.57 -14.05
CA VAL A 95 7.30 7.91 -13.69
C VAL A 95 8.02 6.70 -13.12
N ASP A 96 9.08 6.23 -13.78
CA ASP A 96 9.95 5.13 -13.33
C ASP A 96 11.16 5.70 -12.58
N PHE A 97 11.35 5.30 -11.33
CA PHE A 97 12.41 5.80 -10.46
C PHE A 97 12.95 4.71 -9.53
N ARG A 98 14.21 4.86 -9.11
CA ARG A 98 14.87 3.91 -8.17
C ARG A 98 15.12 4.60 -6.84
N THR A 99 14.67 3.99 -5.75
CA THR A 99 14.93 4.50 -4.41
C THR A 99 16.38 4.23 -3.99
N ARG A 100 16.89 5.01 -3.04
CA ARG A 100 18.02 4.56 -2.20
C ARG A 100 17.55 3.44 -1.27
N HIS A 101 18.47 2.87 -0.49
CA HIS A 101 18.07 2.02 0.64
C HIS A 101 17.26 2.87 1.61
N ASN A 102 16.07 2.41 2.01
CA ASN A 102 15.08 3.31 2.58
C ASN A 102 15.18 3.42 4.11
N ASP A 103 15.30 2.33 4.87
CA ASP A 103 15.42 2.32 6.35
C ASP A 103 14.70 3.51 7.03
N PHE A 104 13.39 3.60 6.81
CA PHE A 104 12.62 4.82 7.06
C PHE A 104 12.14 4.91 8.50
N LYS A 105 11.94 6.14 8.98
CA LYS A 105 11.38 6.39 10.32
C LYS A 105 9.86 6.23 10.33
N PHE A 106 9.37 5.66 11.43
CA PHE A 106 7.95 5.51 11.74
C PHE A 106 7.32 6.86 12.11
N LYS A 107 7.03 7.64 11.08
CA LYS A 107 6.51 9.01 11.13
C LYS A 107 5.25 9.16 10.28
N MET A 108 4.46 10.16 10.62
CA MET A 108 3.27 10.59 9.89
C MET A 108 3.37 12.07 9.48
N PRO A 109 2.60 12.52 8.49
CA PRO A 109 2.48 13.95 8.19
C PRO A 109 2.10 14.74 9.45
N SER A 110 2.55 15.99 9.53
CA SER A 110 2.31 16.81 10.72
C SER A 110 0.82 17.06 10.96
N THR A 111 0.38 16.89 12.19
CA THR A 111 -1.01 17.21 12.59
C THR A 111 -1.19 18.69 12.89
N THR A 112 -0.09 19.41 13.14
CA THR A 112 -0.10 20.79 13.63
C THR A 112 0.45 21.81 12.62
N SER A 113 1.17 21.37 11.60
CA SER A 113 1.83 22.23 10.62
C SER A 113 1.41 21.90 9.18
N LYS A 114 1.16 22.93 8.37
CA LYS A 114 0.95 22.81 6.91
C LYS A 114 2.23 23.01 6.09
N LYS A 115 3.40 23.10 6.74
CA LYS A 115 4.67 23.31 6.03
C LYS A 115 5.02 22.08 5.19
N PHE A 116 5.60 22.33 4.02
CA PHE A 116 6.16 21.30 3.14
C PHE A 116 7.03 20.31 3.94
N ASP A 117 6.75 19.02 3.76
CA ASP A 117 7.45 17.88 4.38
C ASP A 117 7.55 17.88 5.92
N SER A 118 6.72 18.67 6.61
CA SER A 118 6.60 18.60 8.05
C SER A 118 6.04 17.24 8.49
N ALA A 119 6.75 16.55 9.37
CA ALA A 119 6.44 15.21 9.84
C ALA A 119 6.58 15.08 11.37
N GLU A 120 5.81 14.18 11.97
CA GLU A 120 5.77 13.90 13.40
C GLU A 120 6.00 12.40 13.67
N LEU A 121 6.58 12.06 14.83
CA LEU A 121 6.70 10.65 15.23
C LEU A 121 5.32 10.10 15.59
N ILE A 122 4.97 8.93 15.03
CA ILE A 122 3.74 8.23 15.43
C ILE A 122 3.93 7.70 16.84
N GLN A 123 3.11 8.07 17.81
CA GLN A 123 3.29 7.57 19.18
C GLN A 123 3.16 6.05 19.27
N PHE A 124 3.98 5.43 20.12
CA PHE A 124 3.80 4.00 20.38
C PHE A 124 2.57 3.81 21.25
N PRO A 125 1.83 2.70 21.08
CA PRO A 125 0.71 2.39 21.95
C PRO A 125 1.21 2.18 23.38
N GLU A 126 0.37 2.53 24.35
CA GLU A 126 0.66 2.31 25.76
C GLU A 126 0.74 0.82 26.09
N VAL A 127 1.36 0.50 27.21
CA VAL A 127 1.37 -0.87 27.75
C VAL A 127 0.03 -1.11 28.47
N PRO A 128 -0.67 -2.23 28.24
CA PRO A 128 -1.91 -2.55 28.95
C PRO A 128 -1.71 -2.48 30.47
N PRO A 129 -2.60 -1.81 31.23
CA PRO A 129 -2.52 -1.77 32.69
C PRO A 129 -2.51 -3.15 33.33
N GLU A 130 -3.17 -4.13 32.72
CA GLU A 130 -3.18 -5.53 33.16
C GLU A 130 -1.78 -6.13 33.20
N VAL A 131 -0.88 -5.67 32.32
CA VAL A 131 0.54 -6.02 32.35
C VAL A 131 1.24 -5.22 33.44
N THR A 132 1.19 -3.89 33.40
CA THR A 132 1.98 -3.05 34.32
C THR A 132 1.60 -3.17 35.79
N ASN A 133 0.36 -3.60 36.08
CA ASN A 133 -0.13 -3.80 37.45
C ASN A 133 0.30 -5.14 38.06
N LYS A 134 0.94 -6.06 37.30
CA LYS A 134 1.47 -7.29 37.89
C LYS A 134 2.68 -6.99 38.77
N THR A 135 2.80 -7.74 39.85
CA THR A 135 3.79 -7.49 40.91
C THR A 135 5.18 -7.97 40.55
N THR A 136 5.26 -9.06 39.79
CA THR A 136 6.52 -9.67 39.39
C THR A 136 6.71 -9.59 37.87
N LEU A 137 7.97 -9.59 37.44
CA LEU A 137 8.31 -9.58 36.01
C LEU A 137 7.75 -10.80 35.27
N ASP A 138 7.80 -11.98 35.88
CA ASP A 138 7.33 -13.21 35.25
C ASP A 138 5.82 -13.14 35.00
N GLU A 139 5.04 -12.60 35.94
CA GLU A 139 3.62 -12.33 35.74
C GLU A 139 3.37 -11.29 34.64
N GLN A 140 4.21 -10.24 34.54
CA GLN A 140 4.13 -9.27 33.44
C GLN A 140 4.40 -9.93 32.09
N ILE A 141 5.43 -10.79 32.01
CA ILE A 141 5.79 -11.54 30.81
C ILE A 141 4.62 -12.42 30.37
N ASP A 142 4.06 -13.22 31.29
CA ASP A 142 2.98 -14.14 30.97
C ASP A 142 1.71 -13.39 30.54
N GLU A 143 1.38 -12.27 31.19
CA GLU A 143 0.28 -11.42 30.76
C GLU A 143 0.51 -10.82 29.37
N MET A 144 1.71 -10.26 29.10
CA MET A 144 2.07 -9.71 27.79
C MET A 144 1.97 -10.78 26.69
N ARG A 145 2.37 -12.03 26.96
CA ARG A 145 2.22 -13.13 26.01
C ARG A 145 0.75 -13.40 25.68
N LEU A 146 -0.15 -13.30 26.64
CA LEU A 146 -1.59 -13.47 26.40
C LEU A 146 -2.17 -12.35 25.53
N TRP A 147 -1.64 -11.13 25.59
CA TRP A 147 -2.00 -10.05 24.66
C TRP A 147 -1.54 -10.35 23.22
N PHE A 148 -0.32 -10.87 23.04
CA PHE A 148 0.14 -11.33 21.73
C PHE A 148 -0.65 -12.54 21.21
N LYS A 149 -1.10 -13.43 22.11
CA LYS A 149 -2.00 -14.54 21.76
C LYS A 149 -3.34 -14.02 21.27
N ALA A 150 -3.95 -13.09 22.00
CA ALA A 150 -5.21 -12.45 21.62
C ALA A 150 -5.12 -11.80 20.23
N PHE A 151 -4.05 -11.04 19.97
CA PHE A 151 -3.80 -10.47 18.64
C PHE A 151 -3.61 -11.56 17.58
N LYS A 152 -2.77 -12.57 17.82
CA LYS A 152 -2.52 -13.64 16.85
C LYS A 152 -3.78 -14.40 16.48
N ASP A 153 -4.60 -14.73 17.48
CA ASP A 153 -5.82 -15.52 17.33
C ASP A 153 -7.02 -14.65 16.90
N GLN A 154 -6.84 -13.32 16.84
CA GLN A 154 -7.90 -12.31 16.60
C GLN A 154 -9.05 -12.40 17.62
N ASP A 155 -8.75 -12.89 18.83
CA ASP A 155 -9.71 -13.02 19.93
C ASP A 155 -9.56 -11.84 20.89
N HIS A 156 -10.55 -10.95 20.85
CA HIS A 156 -10.61 -9.74 21.69
C HIS A 156 -11.65 -9.87 22.82
N SER A 157 -12.13 -11.08 23.12
CA SER A 157 -13.17 -11.31 24.14
C SER A 157 -12.68 -11.04 25.56
N VAL A 158 -11.45 -11.44 25.87
CA VAL A 158 -10.82 -11.27 27.20
C VAL A 158 -9.78 -10.14 27.20
N ARG A 159 -8.98 -10.07 26.13
CA ARG A 159 -7.91 -9.07 25.96
C ARG A 159 -8.18 -8.31 24.68
N ASP A 160 -8.83 -7.16 24.78
CA ASP A 160 -9.16 -6.34 23.63
C ASP A 160 -7.90 -5.66 23.05
N TYR A 161 -7.15 -6.43 22.26
CA TYR A 161 -5.86 -6.04 21.71
C TYR A 161 -5.94 -4.81 20.81
N ARG A 162 -7.11 -4.47 20.26
CA ARG A 162 -7.31 -3.39 19.28
C ARG A 162 -6.93 -2.01 19.84
N LYS A 163 -6.90 -1.88 21.17
CA LYS A 163 -6.44 -0.66 21.86
C LYS A 163 -4.92 -0.51 21.86
N TYR A 164 -4.17 -1.61 21.80
CA TYR A 164 -2.73 -1.63 22.02
C TYR A 164 -1.92 -2.15 20.82
N PHE A 165 -2.56 -2.86 19.90
CA PHE A 165 -1.99 -3.26 18.62
C PHE A 165 -2.59 -2.36 17.55
N LYS A 166 -1.87 -1.30 17.18
CA LYS A 166 -2.39 -0.29 16.24
C LYS A 166 -1.90 -0.57 14.83
N PRO A 167 -2.81 -0.72 13.84
CA PRO A 167 -2.42 -0.81 12.44
C PRO A 167 -1.98 0.57 11.93
N ASN A 168 -0.88 0.59 11.18
CA ASN A 168 -0.36 1.79 10.54
C ASN A 168 -0.08 1.48 9.08
N LEU A 169 -0.67 2.25 8.17
CA LEU A 169 -0.44 2.12 6.76
C LEU A 169 0.78 2.92 6.35
N CYS A 170 1.85 2.24 5.96
CA CYS A 170 3.03 2.85 5.37
C CYS A 170 2.89 2.87 3.84
N TYR A 171 3.19 4.00 3.22
CA TYR A 171 2.92 4.29 1.81
C TYR A 171 4.10 5.01 1.17
N LEU A 172 4.23 4.83 -0.15
CA LEU A 172 5.16 5.59 -0.97
C LEU A 172 4.41 6.79 -1.53
N GLU A 173 4.94 7.99 -1.31
CA GLU A 173 4.45 9.22 -1.90
C GLU A 173 5.47 9.76 -2.91
N GLY A 174 5.02 10.23 -4.06
CA GLY A 174 5.85 10.83 -5.10
C GLY A 174 5.25 12.11 -5.69
N SER A 175 6.12 13.03 -6.10
CA SER A 175 5.73 14.30 -6.69
C SER A 175 6.87 14.96 -7.45
N TRP A 176 6.54 15.74 -8.48
CA TRP A 176 7.47 16.65 -9.14
C TRP A 176 7.71 17.89 -8.27
N THR A 177 8.95 18.15 -7.87
CA THR A 177 9.33 19.29 -7.02
C THR A 177 10.21 20.29 -7.76
N LEU A 178 10.20 21.53 -7.28
CA LEU A 178 10.90 22.68 -7.87
C LEU A 178 12.19 23.08 -7.13
N ASP A 179 12.48 22.45 -5.99
CA ASP A 179 13.62 22.79 -5.15
C ASP A 179 14.94 22.34 -5.78
N LYS A 180 15.77 23.29 -6.22
CA LYS A 180 17.01 23.00 -6.96
C LYS A 180 18.11 22.35 -6.13
N ASP A 181 18.04 22.48 -4.80
CA ASP A 181 18.95 21.83 -3.88
C ASP A 181 18.50 20.38 -3.64
N LEU A 182 19.45 19.45 -3.54
CA LEU A 182 19.13 18.08 -3.20
C LEU A 182 18.78 18.01 -1.71
N VAL A 183 17.49 17.90 -1.41
CA VAL A 183 16.99 17.72 -0.04
C VAL A 183 16.73 16.25 0.19
N GLU A 184 17.19 15.72 1.33
CA GLU A 184 16.88 14.36 1.74
C GLU A 184 15.35 14.23 1.90
N PRO A 185 14.69 13.32 1.15
CA PRO A 185 13.24 13.30 1.11
C PRO A 185 12.57 12.84 2.40
N PHE A 186 13.27 12.07 3.23
CA PHE A 186 12.79 11.62 4.53
C PHE A 186 13.95 11.11 5.40
N GLU A 187 13.74 11.10 6.72
CA GLU A 187 14.76 10.66 7.67
C GLU A 187 15.03 9.15 7.59
N SER A 188 16.31 8.78 7.51
CA SER A 188 16.81 7.43 7.70
C SER A 188 18.06 7.46 8.59
N ASP A 189 18.17 6.52 9.53
CA ASP A 189 19.31 6.47 10.46
C ASP A 189 20.62 6.03 9.81
N ARG A 190 20.55 5.38 8.64
CA ARG A 190 21.66 4.61 8.06
C ARG A 190 22.03 5.03 6.65
N HIS A 191 21.11 5.67 5.93
CA HIS A 191 21.25 6.00 4.53
C HIS A 191 20.85 7.44 4.26
N GLN A 192 21.55 8.08 3.35
CA GLN A 192 21.28 9.44 2.90
C GLN A 192 21.68 9.54 1.43
N LEU A 193 21.09 10.47 0.69
CA LEU A 193 21.50 10.73 -0.68
C LEU A 193 22.95 11.21 -0.69
N ASP A 194 23.82 10.46 -1.36
CA ASP A 194 25.22 10.84 -1.54
C ASP A 194 25.35 11.67 -2.83
N ALA A 195 24.88 12.91 -2.79
CA ALA A 195 25.09 13.91 -3.82
C ALA A 195 24.90 15.33 -3.28
N SER A 196 25.57 16.29 -3.93
CA SER A 196 25.52 17.71 -3.57
C SER A 196 24.44 18.50 -4.32
N SER A 197 23.97 17.98 -5.45
CA SER A 197 22.95 18.59 -6.31
C SER A 197 22.26 17.53 -7.18
N TRP A 198 21.19 17.92 -7.88
CA TRP A 198 20.52 17.06 -8.85
C TRP A 198 21.47 16.55 -9.94
N PHE A 199 22.35 17.42 -10.46
CA PHE A 199 23.28 17.07 -11.53
C PHE A 199 24.38 16.11 -11.04
N ASP A 200 24.91 16.32 -9.83
CA ASP A 200 25.88 15.40 -9.23
C ASP A 200 25.26 14.00 -9.05
N LEU A 201 24.02 13.93 -8.56
CA LEU A 201 23.28 12.67 -8.45
C LEU A 201 23.10 11.99 -9.81
N GLN A 202 22.69 12.75 -10.83
CA GLN A 202 22.54 12.24 -12.20
C GLN A 202 23.86 11.71 -12.78
N GLU A 203 24.97 12.41 -12.59
CA GLU A 203 26.30 11.97 -13.06
C GLU A 203 26.76 10.69 -12.36
N LYS A 204 26.60 10.58 -11.04
CA LYS A 204 26.90 9.35 -10.29
C LYS A 204 26.05 8.18 -10.77
N ILE A 205 24.79 8.42 -11.11
CA ILE A 205 23.87 7.39 -11.59
C ILE A 205 24.20 6.99 -13.02
N ARG A 206 24.50 7.97 -13.89
CA ARG A 206 24.98 7.71 -15.24
C ARG A 206 26.23 6.84 -15.16
N TRP A 207 27.24 7.27 -14.42
CA TRP A 207 28.46 6.49 -14.23
C TRP A 207 28.17 5.05 -13.78
N THR A 208 27.39 4.87 -12.72
CA THR A 208 27.08 3.52 -12.19
C THR A 208 26.28 2.66 -13.15
N ALA A 209 25.29 3.24 -13.84
CA ALA A 209 24.47 2.53 -14.82
C ALA A 209 25.29 2.09 -16.05
N TYR A 210 26.14 2.96 -16.58
CA TYR A 210 26.97 2.66 -17.76
C TYR A 210 28.15 1.73 -17.44
N ALA A 211 28.69 1.80 -16.22
CA ALA A 211 29.78 0.93 -15.77
C ALA A 211 29.31 -0.40 -15.15
N GLY A 212 28.01 -0.58 -14.93
CA GLY A 212 27.46 -1.72 -14.20
C GLY A 212 27.90 -1.80 -12.72
N SER A 213 28.35 -0.67 -12.15
CA SER A 213 28.84 -0.59 -10.76
C SER A 213 27.75 -0.11 -9.80
N LYS A 214 27.98 -0.23 -8.49
CA LYS A 214 27.03 0.22 -7.45
C LYS A 214 27.69 1.06 -6.38
N SER A 215 26.88 1.85 -5.67
CA SER A 215 27.29 2.42 -4.37
C SER A 215 27.24 1.32 -3.30
N ASN A 216 28.36 1.09 -2.62
CA ASN A 216 28.41 0.11 -1.52
C ASN A 216 27.61 0.55 -0.29
N LEU A 217 27.36 1.85 -0.15
CA LEU A 217 26.53 2.41 0.91
C LEU A 217 25.06 2.53 0.51
N GLU A 218 24.69 2.15 -0.72
CA GLU A 218 23.29 2.08 -1.18
C GLU A 218 22.57 3.44 -1.13
N ASN A 219 23.35 4.50 -1.41
CA ASN A 219 22.95 5.90 -1.25
C ASN A 219 22.58 6.61 -2.57
N PHE A 220 22.48 5.88 -3.69
CA PHE A 220 22.21 6.47 -5.02
C PHE A 220 20.77 6.16 -5.48
N ALA A 221 19.88 7.16 -5.42
CA ALA A 221 18.52 7.08 -5.95
C ALA A 221 18.42 7.65 -7.37
N PHE A 222 17.79 6.94 -8.31
CA PHE A 222 17.47 7.50 -9.63
C PHE A 222 16.18 8.30 -9.56
N LEU A 223 16.34 9.62 -9.63
CA LEU A 223 15.29 10.63 -9.55
C LEU A 223 15.19 11.38 -10.88
N PRO A 224 14.21 11.04 -11.75
CA PRO A 224 14.03 11.69 -13.04
C PRO A 224 13.87 13.21 -12.93
N THR A 225 14.29 13.93 -13.96
CA THR A 225 14.05 15.37 -14.12
C THR A 225 13.32 15.60 -15.42
N MET A 226 12.32 16.48 -15.42
CA MET A 226 11.59 16.88 -16.61
C MET A 226 11.68 18.39 -16.81
N MET A 227 11.65 18.82 -18.07
CA MET A 227 11.24 20.18 -18.42
C MET A 227 9.72 20.22 -18.40
N TYR A 228 9.11 21.18 -17.71
CA TYR A 228 7.65 21.27 -17.62
C TYR A 228 7.07 22.55 -18.24
N ASN A 229 7.90 23.57 -18.45
CA ASN A 229 7.47 24.82 -19.06
C ASN A 229 8.68 25.57 -19.66
N ILE A 230 8.39 26.54 -20.51
CA ILE A 230 9.38 27.49 -21.06
C ILE A 230 8.77 28.89 -20.90
N THR A 231 9.49 29.78 -20.23
CA THR A 231 9.06 31.18 -20.04
C THR A 231 10.17 32.09 -20.54
N ASP A 232 9.86 32.96 -21.50
CA ASP A 232 10.81 33.90 -22.11
C ASP A 232 12.09 33.21 -22.65
N GLY A 233 11.93 32.04 -23.27
CA GLY A 233 13.04 31.21 -23.76
C GLY A 233 13.85 30.49 -22.69
N ILE A 234 13.48 30.60 -21.41
CA ILE A 234 14.15 29.94 -20.29
C ILE A 234 13.39 28.65 -19.91
N PRO A 235 14.01 27.47 -20.03
CA PRO A 235 13.39 26.22 -19.64
C PRO A 235 13.25 26.10 -18.11
N GLN A 236 12.08 25.66 -17.66
CA GLN A 236 11.77 25.39 -16.27
C GLN A 236 11.75 23.87 -16.04
N TYR A 237 12.42 23.44 -14.97
CA TYR A 237 12.59 22.01 -14.65
C TYR A 237 11.95 21.65 -13.32
N ALA A 238 11.55 20.40 -13.21
CA ALA A 238 11.15 19.76 -11.96
C ALA A 238 11.85 18.41 -11.82
N GLN A 239 12.18 18.01 -10.60
CA GLN A 239 12.71 16.68 -10.29
C GLN A 239 11.65 15.85 -9.59
N TRP A 240 11.55 14.59 -9.96
CA TRP A 240 10.74 13.63 -9.24
C TRP A 240 11.38 13.33 -7.89
N ASN A 241 10.66 13.60 -6.81
CA ASN A 241 11.06 13.22 -5.46
C ASN A 241 10.01 12.31 -4.84
N TYR A 242 10.45 11.47 -3.90
CA TYR A 242 9.60 10.48 -3.24
C TYR A 242 9.87 10.47 -1.74
N ARG A 243 8.88 10.19 -0.90
CA ARG A 243 9.07 9.91 0.53
C ARG A 243 8.27 8.68 0.96
N ILE A 244 8.73 8.02 2.01
CA ILE A 244 7.97 6.95 2.68
C ILE A 244 7.52 7.46 4.04
N MET A 245 6.22 7.38 4.28
CA MET A 245 5.56 7.82 5.50
C MET A 245 4.56 6.76 5.95
N CYS A 246 4.10 6.84 7.18
CA CYS A 246 3.04 5.99 7.71
C CYS A 246 1.88 6.81 8.26
N HIS A 247 0.71 6.20 8.32
CA HIS A 247 -0.53 6.77 8.85
C HIS A 247 -1.13 5.82 9.88
N PRO A 248 -1.36 6.25 11.14
CA PRO A 248 -2.14 5.47 12.10
C PRO A 248 -3.57 5.34 11.61
N VAL A 249 -3.99 4.12 11.26
CA VAL A 249 -5.33 3.90 10.73
C VAL A 249 -6.35 4.13 11.83
N SER A 250 -7.44 4.83 11.51
CA SER A 250 -8.48 5.21 12.47
C SER A 250 -9.20 4.04 13.16
N ARG A 251 -9.09 2.85 12.57
CA ARG A 251 -9.82 1.63 12.94
C ARG A 251 -8.92 0.39 12.87
N ASP A 252 -9.38 -0.69 13.50
CA ASP A 252 -8.69 -1.99 13.43
C ASP A 252 -8.72 -2.57 12.01
N VAL A 253 -7.71 -3.38 11.67
CA VAL A 253 -7.61 -4.07 10.38
C VAL A 253 -7.55 -5.58 10.64
N PRO A 254 -8.67 -6.31 10.56
CA PRO A 254 -8.66 -7.75 10.88
C PRO A 254 -7.62 -8.50 10.06
N THR A 255 -6.84 -9.40 10.68
CA THR A 255 -5.79 -10.13 9.95
C THR A 255 -6.37 -11.05 8.87
N SER A 256 -7.65 -11.39 8.98
CA SER A 256 -8.42 -12.10 7.96
C SER A 256 -8.53 -11.34 6.63
N TYR A 257 -8.35 -10.03 6.63
CA TYR A 257 -8.36 -9.20 5.42
C TYR A 257 -7.08 -9.38 4.60
N PHE A 258 -5.98 -9.81 5.21
CA PHE A 258 -4.72 -10.05 4.50
C PHE A 258 -4.75 -11.39 3.77
N LYS A 259 -4.94 -11.35 2.45
CA LYS A 259 -4.89 -12.55 1.59
C LYS A 259 -3.53 -12.63 0.90
N VAL A 260 -2.80 -13.71 1.18
CA VAL A 260 -1.50 -13.97 0.53
C VAL A 260 -1.65 -13.95 -0.98
N GLN A 261 -0.75 -13.26 -1.66
CA GLN A 261 -0.63 -13.30 -3.12
C GLN A 261 0.21 -14.51 -3.55
N ASP A 262 -0.25 -15.23 -4.57
CA ASP A 262 0.55 -16.32 -5.16
C ASP A 262 1.62 -15.75 -6.08
N ASP A 263 2.72 -15.33 -5.48
CA ASP A 263 3.96 -15.04 -6.20
C ASP A 263 4.61 -16.37 -6.60
N PHE A 264 4.05 -16.99 -7.65
CA PHE A 264 4.33 -18.38 -8.03
C PHE A 264 5.81 -18.63 -8.34
N SER A 265 6.53 -17.66 -8.92
CA SER A 265 7.98 -17.71 -9.13
C SER A 265 8.75 -17.94 -7.83
N THR A 266 8.34 -17.29 -6.74
CA THR A 266 8.92 -17.45 -5.39
C THR A 266 8.61 -18.83 -4.83
N ARG A 267 7.37 -19.32 -4.97
CA ARG A 267 6.99 -20.67 -4.55
C ARG A 267 7.76 -21.75 -5.29
N MET A 268 7.83 -21.63 -6.61
CA MET A 268 8.52 -22.59 -7.48
C MET A 268 10.02 -22.63 -7.21
N SER A 269 10.66 -21.46 -7.12
CA SER A 269 12.11 -21.39 -6.85
C SER A 269 12.47 -21.96 -5.47
N ARG A 270 11.65 -21.69 -4.45
CA ARG A 270 11.90 -22.13 -3.07
C ARG A 270 11.31 -23.48 -2.71
N LYS A 271 10.52 -24.10 -3.62
CA LYS A 271 9.76 -25.33 -3.39
C LYS A 271 8.80 -25.21 -2.20
N PHE A 272 8.18 -24.05 -2.05
CA PHE A 272 7.24 -23.79 -0.96
C PHE A 272 5.83 -24.24 -1.31
N ARG A 273 5.18 -24.88 -0.34
CA ARG A 273 3.73 -25.04 -0.30
C ARG A 273 3.05 -23.73 0.06
N TRP A 274 1.74 -23.65 -0.15
CA TRP A 274 0.94 -22.45 0.12
C TRP A 274 1.05 -22.00 1.59
N ASP A 275 0.86 -22.95 2.50
CA ASP A 275 0.89 -22.75 3.94
C ASP A 275 2.27 -22.37 4.49
N GLN A 276 3.33 -22.62 3.71
CA GLN A 276 4.70 -22.24 4.06
C GLN A 276 4.99 -20.79 3.68
N VAL A 277 4.54 -20.33 2.50
CA VAL A 277 4.73 -18.94 2.06
C VAL A 277 4.11 -17.97 3.04
N GLU A 278 2.86 -18.22 3.46
CA GLU A 278 2.13 -17.36 4.38
C GLU A 278 2.89 -17.06 5.68
N LYS A 279 3.68 -18.03 6.15
CA LYS A 279 4.49 -17.95 7.37
C LYS A 279 5.89 -17.38 7.12
N ASP A 280 6.29 -17.17 5.87
CA ASP A 280 7.61 -16.70 5.47
C ASP A 280 7.67 -15.19 5.28
N ARG A 281 8.86 -14.59 5.43
CA ARG A 281 9.08 -13.15 5.20
C ARG A 281 8.90 -12.74 3.73
N ALA A 282 8.90 -13.70 2.81
CA ALA A 282 8.57 -13.48 1.41
C ALA A 282 7.06 -13.34 1.13
N ALA A 283 6.18 -13.55 2.11
CA ALA A 283 4.75 -13.35 1.92
C ALA A 283 4.43 -11.89 1.57
N ARG A 284 3.79 -11.71 0.41
CA ARG A 284 3.08 -10.48 0.02
C ARG A 284 1.59 -10.72 0.16
N PHE A 285 0.84 -9.68 0.53
CA PHE A 285 -0.58 -9.76 0.81
C PHE A 285 -1.34 -8.75 -0.07
N LYS A 286 -2.63 -9.00 -0.27
CA LYS A 286 -3.61 -7.98 -0.66
C LYS A 286 -4.61 -7.81 0.46
N ILE A 287 -5.19 -6.62 0.57
CA ILE A 287 -6.36 -6.40 1.40
C ILE A 287 -7.59 -6.89 0.62
N ASN A 288 -8.36 -7.79 1.24
CA ASN A 288 -9.67 -8.21 0.75
C ASN A 288 -10.61 -8.42 1.95
N GLU A 289 -11.41 -7.40 2.23
CA GLU A 289 -12.41 -7.37 3.31
C GLU A 289 -13.57 -8.34 3.11
N PHE A 290 -13.86 -8.74 1.86
CA PHE A 290 -14.98 -9.63 1.53
C PHE A 290 -14.64 -11.11 1.67
N GLY A 291 -13.36 -11.44 1.84
CA GLY A 291 -12.87 -12.81 1.90
C GLY A 291 -13.01 -13.62 0.61
N THR A 292 -13.61 -13.05 -0.43
CA THR A 292 -13.92 -13.68 -1.72
C THR A 292 -13.45 -12.78 -2.87
N ASP A 293 -13.07 -13.37 -3.99
CA ASP A 293 -12.66 -12.59 -5.17
C ASP A 293 -13.90 -12.06 -5.90
N ARG A 294 -13.93 -10.75 -6.14
CA ARG A 294 -15.04 -10.07 -6.82
C ARG A 294 -14.56 -8.76 -7.43
N SER A 295 -15.30 -8.26 -8.41
CA SER A 295 -15.14 -6.87 -8.87
C SER A 295 -15.67 -5.93 -7.80
N THR A 296 -14.93 -4.86 -7.54
CA THR A 296 -15.29 -3.80 -6.58
C THR A 296 -15.05 -2.44 -7.23
N GLN A 297 -15.71 -1.41 -6.71
CA GLN A 297 -15.42 -0.03 -7.08
C GLN A 297 -14.62 0.64 -5.97
N TYR A 298 -15.17 0.72 -4.76
CA TYR A 298 -14.52 1.28 -3.58
C TYR A 298 -14.31 0.20 -2.53
N THR A 299 -13.11 0.14 -1.93
CA THR A 299 -12.74 -0.90 -0.96
C THR A 299 -12.30 -0.33 0.39
N PHE A 300 -12.09 -1.21 1.36
CA PHE A 300 -11.47 -0.86 2.63
C PHE A 300 -10.13 -0.13 2.44
N LEU A 301 -9.30 -0.55 1.49
CA LEU A 301 -8.02 0.11 1.19
C LEU A 301 -8.23 1.56 0.70
N ASP A 302 -9.27 1.82 -0.09
CA ASP A 302 -9.62 3.18 -0.47
C ASP A 302 -9.98 4.04 0.73
N SER A 303 -10.75 3.48 1.68
CA SER A 303 -11.18 4.19 2.88
C SER A 303 -10.02 4.60 3.78
N ILE A 304 -8.99 3.75 3.92
CA ILE A 304 -7.82 4.07 4.74
C ILE A 304 -6.83 4.98 4.00
N MET A 305 -6.72 4.88 2.67
CA MET A 305 -5.93 5.84 1.88
C MET A 305 -6.55 7.24 1.91
N ALA A 306 -7.89 7.34 1.93
CA ALA A 306 -8.61 8.60 2.06
C ALA A 306 -8.40 9.31 3.40
N GLU A 307 -7.90 8.61 4.43
CA GLU A 307 -7.50 9.23 5.71
C GLU A 307 -6.12 9.92 5.63
N ILE A 308 -5.35 9.68 4.56
CA ILE A 308 -3.97 10.15 4.43
C ILE A 308 -3.94 11.49 3.69
N PRO A 309 -3.38 12.56 4.28
CA PRO A 309 -3.23 13.84 3.60
C PRO A 309 -2.06 13.82 2.61
N GLY A 310 -2.16 14.65 1.57
CA GLY A 310 -1.03 15.00 0.71
C GLY A 310 -0.03 15.95 1.38
N LYS A 311 0.67 16.78 0.58
CA LYS A 311 1.73 17.67 1.07
C LYS A 311 1.27 18.86 1.93
N ASP A 312 -0.04 19.09 2.06
CA ASP A 312 -0.62 20.09 2.97
C ASP A 312 -0.85 19.54 4.39
N ASN A 313 -0.50 18.28 4.63
CA ASN A 313 -0.66 17.54 5.88
C ASN A 313 -2.12 17.53 6.38
N TYR A 314 -2.38 17.15 7.64
CA TYR A 314 -3.75 16.94 8.14
C TYR A 314 -4.63 18.21 8.14
N GLY A 315 -4.01 19.39 8.02
CA GLY A 315 -4.73 20.65 7.87
C GLY A 315 -5.26 20.92 6.44
N ALA A 316 -5.08 19.99 5.50
CA ALA A 316 -5.52 20.16 4.12
C ALA A 316 -7.05 20.29 4.03
N ASN A 317 -7.52 21.29 3.30
CA ASN A 317 -8.92 21.46 2.95
C ASN A 317 -8.98 22.06 1.55
N ILE A 318 -8.96 21.19 0.55
CA ILE A 318 -8.87 21.56 -0.86
C ILE A 318 -10.05 20.95 -1.57
N THR A 319 -10.75 21.74 -2.37
CA THR A 319 -11.83 21.26 -3.23
C THR A 319 -11.32 21.18 -4.66
N ASP A 320 -11.72 20.14 -5.39
CA ASP A 320 -11.42 20.02 -6.81
C ASP A 320 -12.66 20.44 -7.60
N SER A 321 -12.60 21.66 -8.15
CA SER A 321 -13.70 22.36 -8.83
C SER A 321 -13.33 22.88 -10.22
N ALA A 322 -12.29 22.31 -10.85
CA ALA A 322 -11.74 22.88 -12.08
C ALA A 322 -12.80 22.99 -13.19
N PHE A 323 -12.80 24.14 -13.87
CA PHE A 323 -13.76 24.45 -14.92
C PHE A 323 -15.23 24.38 -14.47
N GLY A 324 -15.49 24.66 -13.19
CA GLY A 324 -16.84 24.67 -12.61
C GLY A 324 -17.41 23.28 -12.33
N VAL A 325 -16.61 22.21 -12.47
CA VAL A 325 -17.04 20.84 -12.17
C VAL A 325 -16.58 20.44 -10.78
N ASN A 326 -17.51 20.43 -9.83
CA ASN A 326 -17.25 19.99 -8.46
C ASN A 326 -17.14 18.46 -8.38
N THR A 327 -16.19 18.01 -7.56
CA THR A 327 -16.03 16.60 -7.19
C THR A 327 -16.61 16.31 -5.81
N TYR A 328 -17.19 15.13 -5.67
CA TYR A 328 -17.88 14.68 -4.46
C TYR A 328 -17.37 13.32 -3.99
N ASP A 329 -17.51 13.06 -2.71
CA ASP A 329 -17.05 11.84 -2.06
C ASP A 329 -17.90 10.64 -2.49
N ILE A 330 -17.24 9.56 -2.89
CA ILE A 330 -17.92 8.33 -3.29
C ILE A 330 -18.48 7.55 -2.10
N SER A 331 -17.84 7.65 -0.94
CA SER A 331 -18.20 6.90 0.27
C SER A 331 -19.40 7.47 1.01
N GLU A 332 -19.72 8.74 0.78
CA GLU A 332 -20.83 9.45 1.43
C GLU A 332 -22.13 9.39 0.59
N GLU A 333 -23.27 9.43 1.28
CA GLU A 333 -24.57 9.60 0.63
C GLU A 333 -24.77 11.06 0.19
N GLY A 334 -25.27 11.25 -1.03
CA GLY A 334 -25.49 12.57 -1.62
C GLY A 334 -24.23 13.24 -2.17
N ASN A 335 -24.27 14.56 -2.29
CA ASN A 335 -23.22 15.38 -2.90
C ASN A 335 -22.36 16.06 -1.83
N VAL A 336 -21.71 15.25 -0.98
CA VAL A 336 -20.71 15.75 -0.01
C VAL A 336 -19.43 16.10 -0.76
N THR A 337 -18.97 17.34 -0.65
CA THR A 337 -17.76 17.80 -1.34
C THR A 337 -16.54 16.99 -0.91
N LEU A 338 -15.78 16.52 -1.90
CA LEU A 338 -14.56 15.77 -1.66
C LEU A 338 -13.43 16.70 -1.22
N ASN A 339 -12.78 16.38 -0.09
CA ASN A 339 -11.51 17.02 0.27
C ASN A 339 -10.38 16.42 -0.57
N ALA A 340 -10.11 17.05 -1.71
CA ALA A 340 -9.11 16.61 -2.64
C ALA A 340 -7.66 16.76 -2.12
N GLY A 341 -7.46 17.36 -0.94
CA GLY A 341 -6.17 17.40 -0.25
C GLY A 341 -5.73 16.07 0.38
N TYR A 342 -6.61 15.07 0.38
CA TYR A 342 -6.36 13.72 0.87
C TYR A 342 -6.29 12.72 -0.29
N TYR A 343 -5.58 11.61 -0.10
CA TYR A 343 -5.32 10.63 -1.15
C TYR A 343 -6.57 9.83 -1.52
N HIS A 344 -7.03 10.00 -2.75
CA HIS A 344 -8.18 9.28 -3.28
C HIS A 344 -7.95 8.94 -4.76
N ARG A 345 -8.56 7.84 -5.21
CA ARG A 345 -8.58 7.46 -6.63
C ARG A 345 -9.98 7.54 -7.23
N TRP A 346 -11.04 7.45 -6.43
CA TRP A 346 -12.42 7.54 -6.86
C TRP A 346 -13.06 8.87 -6.47
N TYR A 347 -13.91 9.40 -7.34
CA TYR A 347 -14.71 10.60 -7.07
C TYR A 347 -16.02 10.57 -7.86
N LYS A 348 -17.02 11.30 -7.38
CA LYS A 348 -18.29 11.53 -8.07
C LYS A 348 -18.32 12.95 -8.66
N VAL A 349 -19.08 13.15 -9.73
CA VAL A 349 -19.43 14.47 -10.29
C VAL A 349 -20.94 14.64 -10.32
N ALA A 350 -21.43 15.89 -10.19
CA ALA A 350 -22.87 16.17 -10.09
C ALA A 350 -23.65 15.77 -11.36
N GLN A 351 -23.10 16.06 -12.54
CA GLN A 351 -23.74 15.74 -13.81
C GLN A 351 -23.04 14.58 -14.49
N PRO A 352 -23.78 13.56 -14.99
CA PRO A 352 -23.19 12.49 -15.75
C PRO A 352 -22.46 13.03 -16.99
N GLY A 353 -21.30 12.47 -17.30
CA GLY A 353 -20.60 12.77 -18.56
C GLY A 353 -21.36 12.24 -19.79
N VAL A 354 -20.77 12.41 -20.97
CA VAL A 354 -21.35 11.95 -22.26
C VAL A 354 -21.67 10.45 -22.28
N LEU A 355 -20.95 9.65 -21.48
CA LEU A 355 -21.17 8.20 -21.32
C LEU A 355 -22.20 7.85 -20.22
N GLY A 356 -22.87 8.84 -19.62
CA GLY A 356 -23.87 8.63 -18.56
C GLY A 356 -23.30 8.25 -17.19
N MET A 357 -21.97 8.29 -17.01
CA MET A 357 -21.30 7.95 -15.75
C MET A 357 -21.09 9.18 -14.88
N GLN A 358 -21.41 9.07 -13.58
CA GLN A 358 -21.14 10.09 -12.56
C GLN A 358 -19.94 9.75 -11.68
N VAL A 359 -19.53 8.48 -11.63
CA VAL A 359 -18.36 8.04 -10.86
C VAL A 359 -17.18 7.91 -11.79
N ASN A 360 -16.05 8.49 -11.40
CA ASN A 360 -14.82 8.50 -12.18
C ASN A 360 -13.63 8.07 -11.32
N GLN A 361 -12.58 7.61 -11.98
CA GLN A 361 -11.32 7.22 -11.37
C GLN A 361 -10.18 8.14 -11.83
N ARG A 362 -9.23 8.44 -10.96
CA ARG A 362 -7.97 9.09 -11.30
C ARG A 362 -6.99 8.06 -11.88
N GLY A 363 -6.12 8.49 -12.79
CA GLY A 363 -5.11 7.59 -13.40
C GLY A 363 -5.62 6.77 -14.59
N PHE A 364 -6.80 7.10 -15.14
CA PHE A 364 -7.42 6.42 -16.28
C PHE A 364 -7.71 4.94 -16.02
N ARG A 365 -6.71 4.07 -16.19
CA ARG A 365 -6.78 2.62 -15.92
C ARG A 365 -6.02 2.20 -14.67
N ASP A 366 -5.23 3.09 -14.08
CA ASP A 366 -4.35 2.76 -12.97
C ASP A 366 -5.15 2.51 -11.67
N GLU A 367 -5.36 1.25 -11.34
CA GLU A 367 -6.00 0.86 -10.08
C GLU A 367 -5.14 1.23 -8.88
N ASN A 368 -3.82 1.34 -9.02
CA ASN A 368 -2.92 1.51 -7.88
C ASN A 368 -2.47 2.95 -7.65
N LEU A 369 -3.17 3.94 -8.22
CA LEU A 369 -2.81 5.35 -8.12
C LEU A 369 -3.81 6.15 -7.28
N TRP A 370 -3.37 6.59 -6.10
CA TRP A 370 -4.08 7.60 -5.32
C TRP A 370 -3.45 8.97 -5.54
N VAL A 371 -4.29 10.00 -5.60
CA VAL A 371 -3.85 11.38 -5.87
C VAL A 371 -4.37 12.31 -4.79
N ALA A 372 -3.54 13.27 -4.39
CA ALA A 372 -3.93 14.39 -3.55
C ALA A 372 -3.52 15.71 -4.23
N LEU A 373 -4.39 16.71 -4.14
CA LEU A 373 -4.07 18.09 -4.48
C LEU A 373 -3.29 18.74 -3.32
N THR A 374 -2.53 19.79 -3.62
CA THR A 374 -1.78 20.52 -2.61
C THR A 374 -1.66 22.01 -2.97
N THR A 375 -1.48 22.85 -1.97
CA THR A 375 -1.18 24.28 -2.15
C THR A 375 0.32 24.60 -2.05
N GLN A 376 1.18 23.60 -1.74
CA GLN A 376 2.61 23.81 -1.55
C GLN A 376 3.28 24.34 -2.83
N PRO A 377 3.95 25.51 -2.78
CA PRO A 377 4.58 26.11 -3.96
C PRO A 377 5.77 25.28 -4.49
N ASN A 378 6.35 24.42 -3.66
CA ASN A 378 7.46 23.55 -4.00
C ASN A 378 7.07 22.41 -4.96
N ILE A 379 5.77 22.07 -5.08
CA ILE A 379 5.29 21.05 -6.02
C ILE A 379 5.06 21.69 -7.38
N MET A 380 5.51 21.08 -8.48
CA MET A 380 5.36 21.59 -9.85
C MET A 380 3.90 21.93 -10.21
N PRO A 381 3.62 23.09 -10.84
CA PRO A 381 2.28 23.46 -11.28
C PRO A 381 1.93 22.77 -12.60
N LEU A 382 0.70 22.30 -12.69
CA LEU A 382 0.07 21.84 -13.93
C LEU A 382 -1.02 22.84 -14.30
N SER A 383 -0.75 23.66 -15.30
CA SER A 383 -1.64 24.73 -15.75
C SER A 383 -2.22 24.43 -17.13
N ILE A 384 -3.53 24.59 -17.27
CA ILE A 384 -4.22 24.45 -18.56
C ILE A 384 -5.16 25.63 -18.79
N LYS A 385 -5.25 26.04 -20.05
CA LYS A 385 -6.12 27.14 -20.50
C LYS A 385 -7.34 26.56 -21.20
N LYS A 386 -8.54 26.88 -20.74
CA LYS A 386 -9.79 26.59 -21.44
C LYS A 386 -10.39 27.90 -21.94
N CYS A 387 -10.76 27.95 -23.21
CA CYS A 387 -11.40 29.11 -23.82
C CYS A 387 -12.81 28.74 -24.27
N GLU A 388 -13.79 29.55 -23.91
CA GLU A 388 -15.16 29.51 -24.43
C GLU A 388 -15.38 30.82 -25.21
N GLY A 389 -15.18 30.77 -26.53
CA GLY A 389 -15.07 32.00 -27.34
C GLY A 389 -13.78 32.76 -27.02
N ASP A 390 -13.90 34.07 -26.81
CA ASP A 390 -12.78 34.94 -26.43
C ASP A 390 -12.47 34.90 -24.92
N ASP A 391 -13.38 34.34 -24.11
CA ASP A 391 -13.20 34.22 -22.67
C ASP A 391 -12.37 32.98 -22.33
N CYS A 392 -11.15 33.22 -21.86
CA CYS A 392 -10.23 32.16 -21.50
C CYS A 392 -9.91 32.16 -20.00
N VAL A 393 -10.07 31.00 -19.37
CA VAL A 393 -9.74 30.78 -17.96
C VAL A 393 -8.56 29.83 -17.84
N TRP A 394 -7.61 30.19 -16.99
CA TRP A 394 -6.51 29.33 -16.59
C TRP A 394 -6.86 28.59 -15.30
N GLU A 395 -6.65 27.28 -15.30
CA GLU A 395 -6.74 26.44 -14.12
C GLU A 395 -5.35 25.90 -13.81
N THR A 396 -4.93 25.97 -12.55
CA THR A 396 -3.63 25.45 -12.10
C THR A 396 -3.82 24.49 -10.94
N ARG A 397 -3.24 23.30 -11.06
CA ARG A 397 -3.23 22.28 -10.01
C ARG A 397 -1.81 21.93 -9.62
N ARG A 398 -1.61 21.57 -8.36
CA ARG A 398 -0.39 20.89 -7.89
C ARG A 398 -0.83 19.56 -7.29
N VAL A 399 -0.13 18.49 -7.64
CA VAL A 399 -0.57 17.13 -7.35
C VAL A 399 0.56 16.29 -6.79
N THR A 400 0.22 15.45 -5.83
CA THR A 400 1.07 14.38 -5.32
C THR A 400 0.37 13.05 -5.48
N TYR A 401 1.15 11.99 -5.56
CA TYR A 401 0.70 10.64 -5.88
C TYR A 401 1.14 9.68 -4.79
N ALA A 402 0.36 8.63 -4.53
CA ALA A 402 0.73 7.62 -3.56
C ALA A 402 0.19 6.23 -3.90
N PHE A 403 0.87 5.21 -3.38
CA PHE A 403 0.38 3.84 -3.28
C PHE A 403 0.86 3.16 -1.99
N PRO A 404 0.12 2.17 -1.45
CA PRO A 404 0.46 1.52 -0.18
C PRO A 404 1.68 0.62 -0.30
N LEU A 405 2.49 0.51 0.75
CA LEU A 405 3.63 -0.41 0.84
C LEU A 405 3.37 -1.58 1.78
N GLU A 406 2.98 -1.29 3.02
CA GLU A 406 2.75 -2.28 4.05
C GLU A 406 1.83 -1.77 5.17
N ILE A 407 1.11 -2.68 5.83
CA ILE A 407 0.49 -2.43 7.13
C ILE A 407 1.46 -2.91 8.22
N VAL A 408 1.83 -2.00 9.12
CA VAL A 408 2.70 -2.26 10.27
C VAL A 408 1.91 -2.12 11.55
N TYR A 409 1.88 -3.19 12.35
CA TYR A 409 1.35 -3.16 13.70
C TYR A 409 2.40 -2.65 14.68
N SER A 410 2.15 -1.48 15.27
CA SER A 410 2.80 -1.12 16.52
C SER A 410 2.13 -1.90 17.66
N SER A 411 2.91 -2.27 18.67
CA SER A 411 2.44 -3.12 19.77
C SER A 411 2.91 -2.54 21.11
N PRO A 412 2.37 -3.01 22.25
CA PRO A 412 2.84 -2.53 23.54
C PRO A 412 4.30 -2.91 23.83
N LEU A 413 4.88 -3.87 23.09
CA LEU A 413 6.27 -4.28 23.25
C LEU A 413 7.27 -3.16 22.98
N GLN A 414 6.95 -2.24 22.07
CA GLN A 414 7.79 -1.08 21.75
C GLN A 414 7.90 -0.10 22.93
N GLY A 415 6.93 -0.06 23.85
CA GLY A 415 6.96 0.84 25.01
C GLY A 415 7.25 0.15 26.34
N TRP A 416 7.27 -1.18 26.38
CA TRP A 416 7.37 -1.94 27.62
C TRP A 416 8.79 -2.00 28.18
N ASN A 417 9.04 -1.20 29.22
CA ASN A 417 10.32 -1.06 29.92
C ASN A 417 10.22 -1.51 31.39
N PRO A 418 10.08 -2.83 31.66
CA PRO A 418 9.86 -3.32 33.03
C PRO A 418 11.09 -3.20 33.94
N TYR A 419 12.27 -2.97 33.37
CA TYR A 419 13.52 -2.79 34.12
C TYR A 419 13.85 -1.32 34.42
N ASP A 420 12.96 -0.37 34.06
CA ASP A 420 13.19 1.08 34.20
C ASP A 420 14.55 1.53 33.63
N LEU A 421 14.88 1.03 32.44
CA LEU A 421 16.13 1.37 31.75
C LEU A 421 16.13 2.85 31.36
N VAL A 422 17.27 3.51 31.52
CA VAL A 422 17.45 4.92 31.13
C VAL A 422 17.52 5.04 29.61
N PHE A 423 16.67 5.88 29.02
CA PHE A 423 16.75 6.23 27.60
C PHE A 423 17.64 7.46 27.38
N HIS A 424 18.73 7.28 26.64
CA HIS A 424 19.67 8.33 26.29
C HIS A 424 19.35 8.91 24.91
N LYS A 425 19.15 10.24 24.86
CA LYS A 425 18.96 10.96 23.58
C LYS A 425 20.19 10.86 22.66
N ASN A 426 21.40 10.80 23.23
CA ASN A 426 22.62 10.61 22.46
C ASN A 426 22.81 9.12 22.11
N PHE A 427 22.76 8.82 20.81
CA PHE A 427 22.83 7.45 20.28
C PHE A 427 24.11 6.70 20.67
N GLY A 428 25.25 7.38 20.77
CA GLY A 428 26.53 6.78 21.12
C GLY A 428 26.72 6.55 22.62
N PHE A 429 25.89 7.16 23.48
CA PHE A 429 26.08 7.12 24.92
C PHE A 429 26.09 5.69 25.50
N PRO A 430 25.16 4.78 25.16
CA PRO A 430 25.14 3.45 25.77
C PRO A 430 26.38 2.61 25.47
N SER A 431 27.10 2.91 24.38
CA SER A 431 28.31 2.18 23.96
C SER A 431 29.62 2.86 24.36
N ARG A 432 29.57 3.94 25.18
CA ARG A 432 30.79 4.60 25.68
C ARG A 432 31.65 3.66 26.52
N ASP A 433 32.91 4.03 26.68
CA ASP A 433 33.88 3.31 27.53
C ASP A 433 34.10 1.85 27.10
N GLY A 434 33.94 1.56 25.80
CA GLY A 434 34.15 0.24 25.23
C GLY A 434 33.05 -0.78 25.55
N ARG A 435 31.86 -0.31 25.93
CA ARG A 435 30.66 -1.14 26.13
C ARG A 435 30.10 -1.64 24.80
N ASN A 436 29.83 -2.94 24.72
CA ASN A 436 29.46 -3.62 23.47
C ASN A 436 28.20 -4.51 23.60
N GLY A 437 27.54 -4.49 24.76
CA GLY A 437 26.32 -5.24 25.03
C GLY A 437 26.56 -6.67 25.53
N GLN A 438 27.78 -7.04 25.91
CA GLN A 438 28.03 -8.32 26.59
C GLN A 438 27.37 -8.36 27.98
N PRO A 439 27.04 -9.56 28.50
CA PRO A 439 26.29 -9.73 29.74
C PRO A 439 27.17 -9.57 31.00
N THR A 440 28.09 -8.60 31.03
CA THR A 440 28.91 -8.26 32.21
C THR A 440 28.79 -6.79 32.56
N PRO A 441 28.91 -6.38 33.84
CA PRO A 441 28.73 -4.99 34.24
C PRO A 441 29.60 -3.98 33.48
N GLU A 442 30.81 -4.38 33.08
CA GLU A 442 31.80 -3.54 32.39
C GLU A 442 31.52 -3.40 30.89
N LYS A 443 30.83 -4.38 30.30
CA LYS A 443 30.61 -4.46 28.84
C LYS A 443 29.16 -4.31 28.42
N ALA A 444 28.21 -4.44 29.35
CA ALA A 444 26.79 -4.14 29.12
C ALA A 444 26.60 -2.70 28.67
N TYR A 445 25.57 -2.44 27.86
CA TYR A 445 25.24 -1.07 27.49
C TYR A 445 24.79 -0.27 28.71
N ASN A 446 25.17 1.01 28.79
CA ASN A 446 24.70 1.89 29.86
C ASN A 446 23.35 2.50 29.44
N GLY A 447 22.25 1.88 29.88
CA GLY A 447 20.91 2.22 29.40
C GLY A 447 20.67 1.88 27.92
N THR A 448 19.64 2.51 27.34
CA THR A 448 19.17 2.29 25.97
C THR A 448 19.21 3.60 25.16
N SER A 449 19.13 3.54 23.84
CA SER A 449 19.05 4.72 22.96
C SER A 449 18.39 4.38 21.63
N GLY A 450 18.18 5.40 20.78
CA GLY A 450 17.60 5.22 19.45
C GLY A 450 18.36 4.28 18.51
N SER A 451 19.67 4.03 18.72
CA SER A 451 20.46 3.08 17.92
C SER A 451 20.83 1.79 18.67
N ARG A 452 20.42 1.70 19.94
CA ARG A 452 20.63 0.57 20.86
C ARG A 452 19.35 0.29 21.63
N TYR A 453 18.29 0.04 20.90
CA TYR A 453 16.94 -0.08 21.41
C TYR A 453 16.64 -1.49 21.95
N PHE A 454 17.23 -1.79 23.11
CA PHE A 454 17.09 -3.06 23.83
C PHE A 454 16.34 -2.82 25.15
N ILE A 455 15.04 -3.09 25.19
CA ILE A 455 14.22 -2.87 26.40
C ILE A 455 13.34 -4.07 26.78
N THR A 456 13.04 -4.96 25.83
CA THR A 456 12.20 -6.14 26.07
C THR A 456 12.97 -7.18 26.88
N PRO A 457 12.41 -7.76 27.97
CA PRO A 457 13.04 -8.88 28.66
C PRO A 457 13.35 -10.05 27.73
N SER A 458 14.56 -10.62 27.84
CA SER A 458 14.97 -11.72 26.97
C SER A 458 14.10 -12.96 27.09
N GLU A 459 13.59 -13.18 28.29
CA GLU A 459 12.71 -14.26 28.72
C GLU A 459 11.35 -14.22 28.01
N PHE A 460 10.92 -13.06 27.49
CA PHE A 460 9.69 -12.96 26.73
C PHE A 460 9.68 -13.88 25.50
N PHE A 461 10.86 -14.08 24.89
CA PHE A 461 11.05 -14.90 23.69
C PHE A 461 11.80 -16.22 23.98
N THR A 462 11.69 -17.16 23.06
CA THR A 462 12.51 -18.38 23.00
C THR A 462 12.99 -18.64 21.58
N GLY A 463 14.04 -19.45 21.43
CA GLY A 463 14.52 -19.91 20.12
C GLY A 463 15.33 -18.88 19.32
N LYS A 464 15.60 -19.20 18.04
CA LYS A 464 16.35 -18.34 17.11
C LYS A 464 15.39 -17.47 16.28
N LEU A 465 15.86 -16.30 15.83
CA LEU A 465 15.19 -15.48 14.81
C LEU A 465 14.97 -16.32 13.54
N GLN A 466 13.77 -16.25 12.96
CA GLN A 466 13.41 -16.99 11.74
C GLN A 466 13.80 -16.18 10.50
N GLY A 467 14.48 -16.81 9.53
CA GLY A 467 14.73 -16.21 8.21
C GLY A 467 15.63 -14.98 8.22
N LYS A 468 16.71 -15.00 9.04
CA LYS A 468 17.66 -13.89 9.18
C LYS A 468 18.22 -13.42 7.83
N ASP A 469 18.10 -12.13 7.58
CA ASP A 469 18.71 -11.40 6.47
C ASP A 469 20.04 -10.75 6.90
N SER A 470 20.93 -10.46 5.95
CA SER A 470 22.23 -9.82 6.25
C SER A 470 22.09 -8.38 6.73
N ALA A 471 21.00 -7.70 6.36
CA ALA A 471 20.67 -6.35 6.83
C ALA A 471 19.95 -6.35 8.19
N ASP A 472 19.48 -7.50 8.69
CA ASP A 472 18.83 -7.59 10.00
C ASP A 472 19.84 -7.28 11.12
N THR A 473 19.48 -6.32 11.97
CA THR A 473 20.32 -5.84 13.07
C THR A 473 20.00 -6.52 14.40
N GLY A 474 18.96 -7.37 14.45
CA GLY A 474 18.58 -8.16 15.63
C GLY A 474 19.68 -9.13 16.09
N ARG A 475 20.26 -8.90 17.28
CA ARG A 475 21.14 -9.84 17.98
C ARG A 475 20.32 -10.76 18.89
N LYS A 476 20.90 -11.90 19.33
CA LYS A 476 20.28 -12.89 20.25
C LYS A 476 19.90 -12.33 21.64
N GLY A 477 20.22 -11.07 21.93
CA GLY A 477 20.08 -10.41 23.23
C GLY A 477 21.32 -9.53 23.49
N ALA A 478 21.18 -8.53 24.36
CA ALA A 478 22.26 -7.70 24.85
C ALA A 478 22.12 -7.46 26.36
N GLY A 479 23.25 -7.42 27.06
CA GLY A 479 23.30 -6.94 28.43
C GLY A 479 23.13 -5.42 28.47
N VAL A 480 22.21 -4.94 29.30
CA VAL A 480 21.91 -3.51 29.50
C VAL A 480 21.90 -3.22 30.99
N LEU A 481 22.53 -2.15 31.42
CA LEU A 481 22.50 -1.68 32.80
C LEU A 481 21.18 -0.94 33.08
N ASP A 482 20.49 -1.35 34.14
CA ASP A 482 19.41 -0.55 34.72
C ASP A 482 19.96 0.65 35.52
N ARG A 483 19.07 1.47 36.08
CA ARG A 483 19.44 2.65 36.89
C ARG A 483 20.33 2.32 38.10
N ASN A 484 20.25 1.10 38.61
CA ASN A 484 21.02 0.64 39.75
C ASN A 484 22.35 -0.01 39.34
N GLY A 485 22.69 0.00 38.05
CA GLY A 485 23.88 -0.65 37.52
C GLY A 485 23.78 -2.18 37.49
N THR A 486 22.58 -2.74 37.62
CA THR A 486 22.38 -4.19 37.49
C THR A 486 22.26 -4.55 36.02
N VAL A 487 22.98 -5.60 35.59
CA VAL A 487 22.91 -6.10 34.22
C VAL A 487 21.59 -6.84 34.00
N ARG A 488 20.82 -6.39 33.02
CA ARG A 488 19.59 -7.02 32.53
C ARG A 488 19.81 -7.60 31.14
N GLN A 489 19.26 -8.79 30.89
CA GLN A 489 19.27 -9.37 29.55
C GLN A 489 18.05 -8.88 28.78
N CYS A 490 18.31 -8.09 27.75
CA CYS A 490 17.28 -7.47 26.93
C CYS A 490 17.37 -7.90 25.48
N MET A 491 16.21 -8.10 24.87
CA MET A 491 16.03 -8.26 23.44
C MET A 491 15.71 -6.92 22.80
N ALA A 492 16.03 -6.83 21.52
CA ALA A 492 15.74 -5.64 20.73
C ALA A 492 14.22 -5.47 20.54
N SER A 493 13.70 -4.25 20.66
CA SER A 493 12.26 -3.99 20.79
C SER A 493 11.62 -3.21 19.64
N GLY A 494 12.43 -2.79 18.66
CA GLY A 494 11.98 -2.13 17.45
C GLY A 494 11.21 -3.05 16.51
N PHE A 495 10.90 -2.55 15.32
CA PHE A 495 10.04 -3.25 14.37
C PHE A 495 10.67 -4.54 13.82
N ARG A 496 9.80 -5.54 13.61
CA ARG A 496 10.12 -6.84 13.02
C ARG A 496 9.00 -7.26 12.08
N MET A 497 9.34 -8.01 11.04
CA MET A 497 8.31 -8.65 10.22
C MET A 497 7.60 -9.77 10.98
N LEU A 498 8.39 -10.63 11.61
CA LEU A 498 7.94 -11.74 12.45
C LEU A 498 8.66 -11.63 13.79
N THR A 499 7.93 -11.77 14.90
CA THR A 499 8.55 -11.88 16.22
C THR A 499 9.42 -13.14 16.30
N PRO A 500 10.44 -13.22 17.17
CA PRO A 500 10.93 -14.51 17.64
C PRO A 500 9.81 -15.36 18.23
N ASN A 501 10.07 -16.65 18.44
CA ASN A 501 9.07 -17.54 19.01
C ASN A 501 8.68 -17.07 20.42
N ILE A 502 7.40 -16.78 20.63
CA ILE A 502 6.83 -16.43 21.93
C ILE A 502 6.30 -17.73 22.56
N PRO A 503 6.76 -18.14 23.76
CA PRO A 503 6.27 -19.35 24.42
C PRO A 503 4.73 -19.38 24.54
N GLY A 504 4.12 -20.52 24.18
CA GLY A 504 2.67 -20.71 24.19
C GLY A 504 1.90 -19.99 23.06
N VAL A 505 2.57 -19.16 22.25
CA VAL A 505 1.94 -18.37 21.18
C VAL A 505 2.51 -18.71 19.81
N GLY A 506 3.83 -18.90 19.71
CA GLY A 506 4.53 -19.09 18.44
C GLY A 506 5.09 -17.78 17.87
N TYR A 507 5.38 -17.79 16.56
CA TYR A 507 5.71 -16.59 15.79
C TYR A 507 4.46 -15.75 15.55
N VAL A 508 4.60 -14.42 15.62
CA VAL A 508 3.54 -13.44 15.34
C VAL A 508 4.03 -12.50 14.25
N ARG A 509 3.22 -12.30 13.20
CA ARG A 509 3.51 -11.34 12.12
C ARG A 509 3.02 -9.96 12.52
N LEU A 510 3.90 -8.97 12.38
CA LEU A 510 3.59 -7.57 12.68
C LEU A 510 3.68 -6.66 11.45
N ARG A 511 4.31 -7.12 10.36
CA ARG A 511 4.37 -6.39 9.09
C ARG A 511 3.74 -7.22 7.98
N TYR A 512 2.83 -6.59 7.25
CA TYR A 512 2.10 -7.16 6.13
C TYR A 512 2.37 -6.33 4.88
N PRO A 513 3.36 -6.73 4.05
CA PRO A 513 3.63 -6.07 2.77
C PRO A 513 2.42 -6.21 1.85
N ILE A 514 1.84 -5.07 1.44
CA ILE A 514 0.64 -5.01 0.59
C ILE A 514 0.87 -4.23 -0.70
N PHE A 515 2.13 -4.00 -1.05
CA PHE A 515 2.50 -3.20 -2.22
C PHE A 515 1.97 -3.82 -3.53
N PRO A 516 1.49 -2.98 -4.46
CA PRO A 516 1.16 -3.42 -5.80
C PRO A 516 2.43 -3.62 -6.64
N VAL A 517 2.35 -4.48 -7.65
CA VAL A 517 3.44 -4.73 -8.60
C VAL A 517 3.06 -4.18 -9.97
N HIS A 518 3.94 -3.39 -10.57
CA HIS A 518 3.67 -2.65 -11.81
C HIS A 518 3.20 -3.57 -12.95
N SER A 519 3.89 -4.70 -13.16
CA SER A 519 3.61 -5.63 -14.24
C SER A 519 2.32 -6.43 -14.06
N GLU A 520 1.79 -6.58 -12.84
CA GLU A 520 0.52 -7.27 -12.58
C GLU A 520 -0.66 -6.53 -13.19
N GLY A 521 -0.59 -5.19 -13.24
CA GLY A 521 -1.60 -4.35 -13.86
C GLY A 521 -1.56 -4.31 -15.39
N SER A 522 -0.55 -4.93 -16.02
CA SER A 522 -0.47 -5.00 -17.49
C SER A 522 -1.55 -5.93 -18.05
N THR A 523 -1.94 -5.77 -19.31
CA THR A 523 -2.89 -6.70 -19.96
C THR A 523 -2.38 -8.13 -19.92
N VAL A 524 -1.08 -8.32 -20.17
CA VAL A 524 -0.41 -9.63 -20.06
C VAL A 524 -0.41 -10.15 -18.62
N GLY A 525 -0.15 -9.29 -17.64
CA GLY A 525 -0.13 -9.64 -16.22
C GLY A 525 -1.49 -10.15 -15.73
N ILE A 526 -2.57 -9.50 -16.16
CA ILE A 526 -3.95 -9.91 -15.85
C ILE A 526 -4.26 -11.29 -16.44
N GLU A 527 -3.94 -11.51 -17.73
CA GLU A 527 -4.15 -12.82 -18.39
C GLU A 527 -3.29 -13.93 -17.75
N ILE A 528 -2.06 -13.61 -17.34
CA ILE A 528 -1.19 -14.55 -16.61
C ILE A 528 -1.75 -14.88 -15.22
N ASP A 529 -2.29 -13.91 -14.47
CA ASP A 529 -2.91 -14.19 -13.17
C ASP A 529 -4.16 -15.06 -13.33
N ALA A 530 -4.99 -14.79 -14.35
CA ALA A 530 -6.15 -15.60 -14.69
C ALA A 530 -5.75 -17.04 -15.06
N LEU A 531 -4.74 -17.20 -15.92
CA LEU A 531 -4.19 -18.51 -16.29
C LEU A 531 -3.61 -19.25 -15.08
N LYS A 532 -2.83 -18.55 -14.24
CA LYS A 532 -2.28 -19.10 -12.99
C LYS A 532 -3.40 -19.64 -12.11
N ARG A 533 -4.48 -18.88 -11.91
CA ARG A 533 -5.64 -19.33 -11.12
C ARG A 533 -6.31 -20.56 -11.73
N ALA A 534 -6.54 -20.57 -13.04
CA ALA A 534 -7.13 -21.72 -13.74
C ALA A 534 -6.30 -23.00 -13.54
N VAL A 535 -4.96 -22.90 -13.67
CA VAL A 535 -4.04 -24.03 -13.50
C VAL A 535 -3.88 -24.46 -12.04
N MET A 536 -3.88 -23.53 -11.10
CA MET A 536 -3.73 -23.85 -9.67
C MET A 536 -5.02 -24.36 -9.01
N GLN A 537 -6.18 -24.09 -9.63
CA GLN A 537 -7.51 -24.50 -9.17
C GLN A 537 -8.29 -25.17 -10.32
N MET A 538 -7.65 -26.14 -10.98
CA MET A 538 -8.16 -26.78 -12.20
C MET A 538 -9.54 -27.41 -12.06
N SER A 539 -9.86 -28.00 -10.91
CA SER A 539 -11.19 -28.57 -10.64
C SER A 539 -12.28 -27.49 -10.70
N THR A 540 -12.08 -26.39 -9.98
CA THR A 540 -12.97 -25.21 -9.93
C THR A 540 -13.15 -24.56 -11.30
N TYR A 541 -12.07 -24.41 -12.06
CA TYR A 541 -12.07 -23.73 -13.36
C TYR A 541 -12.09 -24.67 -14.57
N SER A 542 -12.45 -25.94 -14.38
CA SER A 542 -12.51 -26.94 -15.45
C SER A 542 -13.36 -26.50 -16.65
N TYR A 543 -14.38 -25.66 -16.42
CA TYR A 543 -15.24 -25.09 -17.47
C TYR A 543 -14.53 -24.12 -18.44
N LEU A 544 -13.34 -23.62 -18.09
CA LEU A 544 -12.52 -22.77 -18.96
C LEU A 544 -11.70 -23.58 -19.98
N TYR A 545 -11.54 -24.89 -19.75
CA TYR A 545 -10.78 -25.76 -20.63
C TYR A 545 -11.68 -26.28 -21.76
N GLU A 546 -11.15 -26.32 -22.98
CA GLU A 546 -11.85 -26.89 -24.14
C GLU A 546 -12.07 -28.41 -23.99
N GLU A 547 -11.11 -29.09 -23.37
CA GLU A 547 -11.16 -30.50 -23.02
C GLU A 547 -10.96 -30.67 -21.51
N ILE A 548 -11.57 -31.69 -20.92
CA ILE A 548 -11.47 -31.92 -19.49
C ILE A 548 -9.99 -32.19 -19.13
N PRO A 549 -9.36 -31.33 -18.32
CA PRO A 549 -7.96 -31.52 -18.00
C PRO A 549 -7.78 -32.79 -17.16
N LEU A 550 -6.73 -33.56 -17.46
CA LEU A 550 -6.28 -34.75 -16.70
C LEU A 550 -7.30 -35.91 -16.61
N GLY A 551 -8.37 -35.92 -17.40
CA GLY A 551 -9.34 -37.01 -17.43
C GLY A 551 -10.17 -37.15 -16.15
N GLU A 552 -10.20 -36.13 -15.29
CA GLU A 552 -10.99 -36.15 -14.06
C GLU A 552 -12.49 -36.01 -14.39
N PRO A 553 -13.39 -36.75 -13.73
CA PRO A 553 -14.83 -36.57 -13.92
C PRO A 553 -15.23 -35.13 -13.58
N LEU A 554 -16.16 -34.57 -14.35
CA LEU A 554 -16.79 -33.28 -14.05
C LEU A 554 -17.18 -33.23 -12.56
N PRO A 555 -16.98 -32.08 -11.87
CA PRO A 555 -17.26 -31.98 -10.45
C PRO A 555 -18.64 -32.54 -10.13
N VAL A 556 -18.71 -33.36 -9.07
CA VAL A 556 -19.93 -33.96 -8.53
C VAL A 556 -20.97 -32.86 -8.39
N ASP A 557 -22.24 -33.18 -8.68
CA ASP A 557 -23.35 -32.26 -8.53
C ASP A 557 -23.33 -31.60 -7.12
N GLU A 558 -22.91 -30.34 -7.06
CA GLU A 558 -22.79 -29.54 -5.84
C GLU A 558 -24.03 -28.67 -5.62
N ASP A 559 -24.31 -28.38 -4.35
CA ASP A 559 -25.30 -27.40 -3.95
C ASP A 559 -24.97 -26.02 -4.54
N VAL A 560 -25.99 -25.32 -5.03
CA VAL A 560 -25.81 -24.08 -5.78
C VAL A 560 -26.32 -22.89 -4.98
N THR A 561 -25.42 -21.97 -4.68
CA THR A 561 -25.76 -20.70 -4.05
C THR A 561 -26.11 -19.64 -5.09
N PHE A 562 -27.17 -18.88 -4.82
CA PHE A 562 -27.61 -17.74 -5.62
C PHE A 562 -27.52 -16.46 -4.79
N LEU A 563 -27.20 -15.37 -5.47
CA LEU A 563 -27.31 -13.99 -5.01
C LEU A 563 -28.53 -13.33 -5.65
N VAL A 564 -29.30 -12.65 -4.80
CA VAL A 564 -30.29 -11.67 -5.21
C VAL A 564 -29.54 -10.36 -5.48
N GLN A 565 -29.77 -9.74 -6.64
CA GLN A 565 -29.06 -8.51 -7.03
C GLN A 565 -29.31 -7.40 -6.02
N ASP A 566 -28.24 -6.71 -5.59
CA ASP A 566 -28.33 -5.65 -4.58
C ASP A 566 -29.37 -4.59 -4.94
N SER A 567 -30.14 -4.16 -3.95
CA SER A 567 -31.08 -3.04 -4.05
C SER A 567 -30.53 -1.86 -3.26
N ALA A 568 -30.65 -0.66 -3.83
CA ALA A 568 -30.33 0.60 -3.16
C ALA A 568 -31.58 1.39 -2.72
N ARG A 569 -32.76 0.76 -2.74
CA ARG A 569 -34.01 1.43 -2.39
C ARG A 569 -34.09 1.66 -0.87
N ASN A 570 -34.38 2.89 -0.48
CA ASN A 570 -34.54 3.29 0.93
C ASN A 570 -36.04 3.51 1.26
N PRO A 571 -36.58 2.97 2.37
CA PRO A 571 -35.95 1.99 3.28
C PRO A 571 -35.86 0.59 2.65
N PRO A 572 -34.82 -0.23 2.95
CA PRO A 572 -33.81 -0.05 4.02
C PRO A 572 -32.40 0.44 3.58
N GLY A 573 -32.14 0.69 2.30
CA GLY A 573 -30.82 1.14 1.81
C GLY A 573 -30.07 0.05 1.03
N LEU A 574 -28.77 0.23 0.76
CA LEU A 574 -27.99 -0.70 -0.06
C LEU A 574 -27.78 -2.05 0.65
N HIS A 575 -28.37 -3.12 0.11
CA HIS A 575 -28.19 -4.49 0.62
C HIS A 575 -28.51 -5.54 -0.44
N GLY A 576 -28.19 -6.80 -0.13
CA GLY A 576 -28.44 -7.97 -0.96
C GLY A 576 -28.71 -9.21 -0.11
N HIS A 577 -29.23 -10.26 -0.73
CA HIS A 577 -29.50 -11.54 -0.07
C HIS A 577 -28.92 -12.72 -0.87
N SER A 578 -28.80 -13.86 -0.21
CA SER A 578 -28.34 -15.12 -0.80
C SER A 578 -29.19 -16.30 -0.35
N PHE A 579 -29.17 -17.40 -1.09
CA PHE A 579 -29.74 -18.68 -0.68
C PHE A 579 -29.04 -19.83 -1.40
N THR A 580 -29.07 -21.02 -0.83
CA THR A 580 -28.47 -22.23 -1.42
C THR A 580 -29.56 -23.26 -1.68
N ILE A 581 -29.53 -23.87 -2.85
CA ILE A 581 -30.40 -25.00 -3.19
C ILE A 581 -29.55 -26.25 -3.43
N THR A 582 -30.13 -27.42 -3.17
CA THR A 582 -29.44 -28.68 -3.38
C THR A 582 -29.17 -28.94 -4.86
N ALA A 583 -28.21 -29.82 -5.15
CA ALA A 583 -27.86 -30.14 -6.54
C ALA A 583 -29.04 -30.76 -7.33
N ASP A 584 -29.88 -31.57 -6.69
CA ASP A 584 -31.09 -32.15 -7.29
C ASP A 584 -32.19 -31.08 -7.53
N GLU A 585 -32.34 -30.14 -6.60
CA GLU A 585 -33.21 -28.98 -6.80
C GLU A 585 -32.73 -28.12 -7.96
N PHE A 586 -31.42 -27.91 -8.10
CA PHE A 586 -30.86 -27.17 -9.22
C PHE A 586 -31.12 -27.85 -10.57
N LYS A 587 -31.00 -29.19 -10.64
CA LYS A 587 -31.41 -29.97 -11.81
C LYS A 587 -32.90 -29.83 -12.11
N ALA A 588 -33.75 -29.96 -11.09
CA ALA A 588 -35.20 -29.82 -11.23
C ALA A 588 -35.59 -28.41 -11.72
N LEU A 589 -34.94 -27.37 -11.18
CA LEU A 589 -35.11 -25.98 -11.57
C LEU A 589 -34.76 -25.77 -13.05
N LYS A 590 -33.60 -26.29 -13.50
CA LYS A 590 -33.18 -26.24 -14.92
C LYS A 590 -34.14 -26.99 -15.85
N ASN A 591 -34.76 -28.07 -15.37
CA ASN A 591 -35.76 -28.81 -16.12
C ASN A 591 -37.11 -28.09 -16.25
N GLY A 592 -37.31 -27.00 -15.48
CA GLY A 592 -38.46 -26.12 -15.56
C GLY A 592 -39.36 -26.14 -14.32
N LYS A 593 -38.98 -26.90 -13.27
CA LYS A 593 -39.69 -26.88 -11.99
C LYS A 593 -39.48 -25.51 -11.33
N LYS A 594 -40.55 -24.93 -10.77
CA LYS A 594 -40.44 -23.75 -9.90
C LYS A 594 -40.14 -24.21 -8.48
N LEU A 595 -39.31 -23.48 -7.75
CA LEU A 595 -38.92 -23.81 -6.38
C LEU A 595 -39.20 -22.63 -5.47
N ASP A 596 -39.62 -22.91 -4.25
CA ASP A 596 -39.78 -21.90 -3.20
C ASP A 596 -38.55 -21.94 -2.29
N VAL A 597 -37.95 -20.78 -2.03
CA VAL A 597 -36.74 -20.61 -1.23
C VAL A 597 -36.86 -19.42 -0.30
N THR A 598 -36.21 -19.51 0.86
CA THR A 598 -36.08 -18.39 1.80
C THR A 598 -34.68 -17.82 1.71
N THR A 599 -34.57 -16.51 1.61
CA THR A 599 -33.26 -15.83 1.51
C THR A 599 -32.60 -15.65 2.88
N SER A 600 -31.29 -15.38 2.87
CA SER A 600 -30.52 -15.00 4.05
C SER A 600 -31.04 -13.71 4.67
N TYR A 601 -30.85 -13.54 5.99
CA TYR A 601 -31.31 -12.35 6.70
C TYR A 601 -30.29 -11.21 6.55
N ASN A 602 -30.75 -10.05 6.07
CA ASN A 602 -29.93 -8.84 5.92
C ASN A 602 -30.78 -7.58 6.15
N LEU A 603 -30.20 -6.51 6.69
CA LEU A 603 -30.91 -5.27 7.07
C LEU A 603 -32.30 -5.49 7.68
N ASN A 604 -32.36 -6.34 8.70
CA ASN A 604 -33.55 -6.67 9.47
C ASN A 604 -34.72 -7.37 8.73
N HIS A 605 -34.49 -8.00 7.58
CA HIS A 605 -35.51 -8.83 6.92
C HIS A 605 -34.92 -9.93 6.02
N ASN A 606 -35.80 -10.74 5.45
CA ASN A 606 -35.53 -11.73 4.41
C ASN A 606 -36.75 -11.84 3.47
N HIS A 607 -36.63 -12.63 2.41
CA HIS A 607 -37.70 -12.85 1.43
C HIS A 607 -38.07 -14.33 1.30
N GLN A 608 -39.35 -14.56 0.97
CA GLN A 608 -39.84 -15.82 0.42
C GLN A 608 -39.97 -15.68 -1.10
N LEU A 609 -39.14 -16.44 -1.84
CA LEU A 609 -39.07 -16.36 -3.30
C LEU A 609 -39.60 -17.64 -3.94
N THR A 610 -40.40 -17.51 -4.99
CA THR A 610 -40.55 -18.60 -5.98
C THR A 610 -39.61 -18.32 -7.13
N ILE A 611 -38.67 -19.21 -7.43
CA ILE A 611 -37.67 -19.06 -8.48
C ILE A 611 -37.97 -19.95 -9.69
N MET A 612 -37.47 -19.54 -10.86
CA MET A 612 -37.62 -20.29 -12.11
C MET A 612 -36.41 -20.14 -13.04
N PHE A 613 -36.15 -21.16 -13.86
CA PHE A 613 -35.20 -21.08 -14.97
C PHE A 613 -35.93 -20.81 -16.30
N ARG A 614 -35.52 -19.77 -17.04
CA ARG A 614 -36.04 -19.50 -18.39
C ARG A 614 -35.12 -20.12 -19.44
N LYS A 615 -35.60 -21.15 -20.15
CA LYS A 615 -34.82 -21.88 -21.17
C LYS A 615 -34.38 -20.98 -22.34
N GLN A 616 -35.18 -19.98 -22.73
CA GLN A 616 -34.87 -19.08 -23.85
C GLN A 616 -33.67 -18.19 -23.57
N THR A 617 -33.57 -17.64 -22.35
CA THR A 617 -32.50 -16.71 -21.97
C THR A 617 -31.36 -17.38 -21.20
N LYS A 618 -31.53 -18.66 -20.83
CA LYS A 618 -30.61 -19.43 -19.98
C LYS A 618 -30.29 -18.73 -18.64
N LYS A 619 -31.25 -17.99 -18.09
CA LYS A 619 -31.12 -17.20 -16.84
C LYS A 619 -32.13 -17.63 -15.78
N PHE A 620 -31.78 -17.38 -14.52
CA PHE A 620 -32.59 -17.66 -13.33
C PHE A 620 -33.33 -16.39 -12.90
N TYR A 621 -34.62 -16.51 -12.59
CA TYR A 621 -35.47 -15.38 -12.25
C TYR A 621 -36.30 -15.66 -11.00
N ILE A 622 -36.57 -14.59 -10.27
CA ILE A 622 -37.63 -14.50 -9.28
C ILE A 622 -38.97 -14.44 -10.04
N ASN A 623 -39.81 -15.43 -9.79
CA ASN A 623 -41.18 -15.51 -10.31
C ASN A 623 -42.17 -14.89 -9.32
N LYS A 624 -41.91 -14.99 -8.01
CA LYS A 624 -42.69 -14.39 -6.92
C LYS A 624 -41.75 -13.97 -5.78
N CYS A 625 -42.07 -12.88 -5.10
CA CYS A 625 -41.35 -12.35 -3.94
C CYS A 625 -42.36 -11.84 -2.90
N ASP A 626 -42.36 -12.43 -1.70
CA ASP A 626 -43.24 -12.12 -0.55
C ASP A 626 -44.74 -12.03 -0.86
N GLY A 627 -45.17 -12.62 -1.98
CA GLY A 627 -46.49 -12.42 -2.53
C GLY A 627 -46.59 -12.86 -3.99
N PRO A 628 -47.67 -12.51 -4.70
CA PRO A 628 -47.92 -13.01 -6.05
C PRO A 628 -47.07 -12.36 -7.14
N THR A 629 -46.32 -11.31 -6.83
CA THR A 629 -45.55 -10.51 -7.81
C THR A 629 -44.07 -10.86 -7.81
N ALA A 630 -43.43 -10.74 -8.98
CA ALA A 630 -41.98 -10.96 -9.13
C ALA A 630 -41.12 -9.79 -8.58
N LYS A 631 -41.72 -8.65 -8.26
CA LYS A 631 -41.03 -7.49 -7.69
C LYS A 631 -41.04 -7.60 -6.16
N CYS A 632 -39.87 -7.59 -5.55
CA CYS A 632 -39.73 -7.45 -4.11
C CYS A 632 -40.06 -6.02 -3.68
N TRP A 633 -40.63 -5.86 -2.48
CA TRP A 633 -41.12 -4.57 -1.97
C TRP A 633 -39.98 -3.54 -1.79
N ASP A 634 -38.81 -4.05 -1.44
CA ASP A 634 -37.55 -3.35 -1.20
C ASP A 634 -36.71 -3.13 -2.47
N GLY A 635 -37.22 -3.46 -3.66
CA GLY A 635 -36.66 -3.05 -4.93
C GLY A 635 -35.63 -3.98 -5.57
N HIS A 636 -35.45 -5.20 -5.06
CA HIS A 636 -34.59 -6.19 -5.74
C HIS A 636 -35.02 -6.48 -7.19
N ALA A 637 -34.03 -6.52 -8.08
CA ALA A 637 -34.24 -6.90 -9.46
C ALA A 637 -34.55 -8.41 -9.56
N PRO A 638 -35.41 -8.83 -10.51
CA PRO A 638 -35.88 -10.21 -10.56
C PRO A 638 -34.85 -11.20 -11.13
N LEU A 639 -33.65 -10.75 -11.49
CA LEU A 639 -32.60 -11.62 -12.05
C LEU A 639 -31.74 -12.17 -10.90
N LEU A 640 -31.54 -13.48 -10.88
CA LEU A 640 -30.69 -14.16 -9.90
C LEU A 640 -29.31 -14.43 -10.48
N GLN A 641 -28.27 -14.20 -9.67
CA GLN A 641 -26.89 -14.48 -10.04
C GLN A 641 -26.40 -15.72 -9.30
N ARG A 642 -25.96 -16.75 -10.04
CA ARG A 642 -25.32 -17.92 -9.43
C ARG A 642 -23.95 -17.52 -8.87
N VAL A 643 -23.70 -17.84 -7.60
CA VAL A 643 -22.36 -17.82 -7.02
C VAL A 643 -21.59 -19.00 -7.60
N ARG A 644 -20.45 -18.72 -8.24
CA ARG A 644 -19.53 -19.76 -8.67
C ARG A 644 -18.52 -19.92 -7.54
N THR A 645 -18.70 -20.99 -6.75
CA THR A 645 -17.73 -21.43 -5.74
C THR A 645 -16.49 -22.00 -6.39
#